data_AF-A0A6G4AFT2-F1
#
_entry.id   AF-A0A6G4AFT2-F1
#
_cell.length_a   1.000
_cell.length_b   1.000
_cell.length_c   1.000
_cell.angle_alpha   90.00
_cell.angle_beta   90.00
_cell.angle_gamma   90.00
#
_symmetry.space_group_name_H-M   'P 1'
#
loop_
_entity.id
_entity.type
_entity.pdbx_description
1 polymer ?
#
loop_
_entity_poly.entity_id
_entity_poly.type
_entity_poly.pdbx_seq_one_letter_code
_entity_poly.pdbx_strand_id
1 'polypeptide(L)'
;MPELPFLLPADDRALSPHTGYTRAHWEAAADGMLHAALRYATPGQALIDLPGPPSQSGVRSDGLEGFARTFLLAAFRAAGASGKDQHGILERYTAGIARGTLTPGRGDAESWPVIGHHGAQGQPMVESASVALGLRLTAPWTWEALPPDAQDRTEEWLRGALRHQPSPNNWYLFPLTVAGFLEAVGRGDAETARAIERGLGLLEGWYQGQGWYSDGDGRSFDHYNGWALHMYPLLHAHLAGDGELLDRLGPRLRTFLEGFSLLFDADGAPIHHGRSLTYRFAAGASVALGALTGHTPLAPGATRRLLSGALRYFLDRGALTEDGVLSLGWYGPHAATLQRYSGPGSPYWASKGFLALLLPPEHPVWTATEEAAPAEGPDRALALPAAGFLVQTTGRDGLVRLHNHGSYKLRPWEAEHAPADPLYARLAYSTRTGPTSADNTPDNHIALEERGVRTARLRIHPLAAGPDWLASSHTPAFPDGGPKVPSIRIDSLTLVRGRLEVRVHRTVGVPAGTRIHHSGWAVALPPGTPAETEEGAEIRLDGGEVTGQLLGLHGWQTATAVRAPQGTAYGPWALVPELTGTVGEDPSGTLFVALASLTGERDPAPLADLATAEVNGLAVTVRPADGGAFVVDFGAGDAPTVTPTVTEVGA
;
A
#
# COMPACT_ATOMS: atom_id res chain seq x y z
N MET A 1 -7.27 3.57 -24.66
CA MET A 1 -7.81 3.30 -23.32
C MET A 1 -8.85 2.20 -23.46
N PRO A 2 -8.94 1.24 -22.53
CA PRO A 2 -10.04 0.29 -22.52
C PRO A 2 -11.38 1.04 -22.42
N GLU A 3 -12.39 0.59 -23.14
CA GLU A 3 -13.73 1.18 -23.08
C GLU A 3 -14.39 0.78 -21.76
N LEU A 4 -14.92 1.75 -21.01
CA LEU A 4 -15.61 1.47 -19.76
C LEU A 4 -16.99 0.85 -20.06
N PRO A 5 -17.42 -0.18 -19.30
CA PRO A 5 -18.71 -0.84 -19.51
C PRO A 5 -19.91 -0.03 -19.01
N PHE A 6 -19.68 1.21 -18.57
CA PHE A 6 -20.68 2.20 -18.23
C PHE A 6 -20.16 3.60 -18.61
N LEU A 7 -21.09 4.52 -18.84
CA LEU A 7 -20.78 5.88 -19.27
C LEU A 7 -20.40 6.75 -18.06
N LEU A 8 -19.26 7.42 -18.16
CA LEU A 8 -18.91 8.54 -17.30
C LEU A 8 -19.41 9.86 -17.92
N PRO A 9 -19.66 10.92 -17.11
CA PRO A 9 -19.86 12.26 -17.63
C PRO A 9 -18.66 12.73 -18.47
N ALA A 10 -18.85 13.80 -19.24
CA ALA A 10 -17.72 14.46 -19.89
C ALA A 10 -16.82 15.14 -18.87
N ASP A 11 -15.51 15.13 -19.12
CA ASP A 11 -14.52 15.81 -18.30
C ASP A 11 -14.85 17.30 -18.14
N ASP A 12 -14.88 17.78 -16.89
CA ASP A 12 -14.96 19.20 -16.56
C ASP A 12 -13.54 19.74 -16.31
N ARG A 13 -12.90 20.24 -17.36
CA ARG A 13 -11.55 20.81 -17.28
C ARG A 13 -11.51 22.23 -16.73
N ALA A 14 -12.65 22.89 -16.56
CA ALA A 14 -12.72 24.20 -15.93
C ALA A 14 -12.65 24.07 -14.41
N LEU A 15 -13.44 23.14 -13.86
CA LEU A 15 -13.44 22.84 -12.44
C LEU A 15 -12.29 21.92 -12.04
N SER A 16 -12.02 20.87 -12.82
CA SER A 16 -10.98 19.87 -12.57
C SER A 16 -9.94 19.84 -13.70
N PRO A 17 -9.06 20.86 -13.81
CA PRO A 17 -8.07 20.95 -14.88
C PRO A 17 -7.18 19.71 -15.05
N HIS A 18 -6.81 19.01 -13.97
CA HIS A 18 -5.87 17.88 -14.05
C HIS A 18 -6.59 16.56 -14.37
N THR A 19 -7.69 16.27 -13.69
CA THR A 19 -8.37 14.97 -13.81
C THR A 19 -9.61 15.00 -14.67
N GLY A 20 -10.28 16.15 -14.81
CA GLY A 20 -11.61 16.29 -15.43
C GLY A 20 -12.75 15.76 -14.56
N TYR A 21 -12.43 15.08 -13.46
CA TYR A 21 -13.40 14.35 -12.64
C TYR A 21 -14.04 15.27 -11.60
N THR A 22 -15.34 15.13 -11.46
CA THR A 22 -16.20 15.86 -10.51
C THR A 22 -16.97 14.87 -9.66
N ARG A 23 -17.75 15.34 -8.68
CA ARG A 23 -18.62 14.47 -7.88
C ARG A 23 -19.53 13.57 -8.75
N ALA A 24 -20.00 14.07 -9.89
CA ALA A 24 -20.82 13.29 -10.82
C ALA A 24 -20.07 12.09 -11.43
N HIS A 25 -18.75 12.19 -11.64
CA HIS A 25 -17.95 11.06 -12.11
C HIS A 25 -17.82 9.97 -11.04
N TRP A 26 -17.69 10.38 -9.78
CA TRP A 26 -17.70 9.46 -8.64
C TRP A 26 -19.05 8.77 -8.47
N GLU A 27 -20.16 9.50 -8.58
CA GLU A 27 -21.50 8.90 -8.55
C GLU A 27 -21.69 7.92 -9.70
N ALA A 28 -21.33 8.29 -10.94
CA ALA A 28 -21.42 7.41 -12.10
C ALA A 28 -20.55 6.15 -11.98
N ALA A 29 -19.32 6.28 -11.45
CA ALA A 29 -18.44 5.14 -11.21
C ALA A 29 -18.99 4.20 -10.13
N ALA A 30 -19.51 4.75 -9.02
CA ALA A 30 -20.15 3.97 -7.97
C ALA A 30 -21.36 3.22 -8.50
N ASP A 31 -22.25 3.93 -9.20
CA ASP A 31 -23.48 3.37 -9.76
C ASP A 31 -23.13 2.29 -10.80
N GLY A 32 -22.20 2.55 -11.72
CA GLY A 32 -21.75 1.58 -12.74
C GLY A 32 -21.19 0.29 -12.14
N MET A 33 -20.30 0.38 -11.16
CA MET A 33 -19.72 -0.78 -10.48
C MET A 33 -20.77 -1.56 -9.66
N LEU A 34 -21.69 -0.87 -8.98
CA LEU A 34 -22.79 -1.52 -8.25
C LEU A 34 -23.72 -2.29 -9.19
N HIS A 35 -24.13 -1.68 -10.31
CA HIS A 35 -24.98 -2.34 -11.29
C HIS A 35 -24.29 -3.58 -11.88
N ALA A 36 -22.99 -3.48 -12.18
CA ALA A 36 -22.21 -4.61 -12.67
C ALA A 36 -22.14 -5.76 -11.64
N ALA A 37 -21.81 -5.45 -10.38
CA ALA A 37 -21.70 -6.44 -9.32
C ALA A 37 -23.04 -7.14 -9.02
N LEU A 38 -24.15 -6.39 -8.98
CA LEU A 38 -25.47 -6.93 -8.65
C LEU A 38 -26.01 -7.94 -9.69
N ARG A 39 -25.41 -8.04 -10.88
CA ARG A 39 -25.72 -9.12 -11.83
C ARG A 39 -25.32 -10.51 -11.32
N TYR A 40 -24.39 -10.57 -10.38
CA TYR A 40 -23.90 -11.80 -9.75
C TYR A 40 -24.55 -12.06 -8.39
N ALA A 41 -25.58 -11.31 -8.02
CA ALA A 41 -26.31 -11.54 -6.77
C ALA A 41 -27.10 -12.86 -6.83
N THR A 42 -27.14 -13.59 -5.72
CA THR A 42 -28.00 -14.77 -5.58
C THR A 42 -29.48 -14.38 -5.67
N PRO A 43 -30.40 -15.33 -5.94
CA PRO A 43 -31.84 -15.03 -6.01
C PRO A 43 -32.38 -14.32 -4.76
N GLY A 44 -31.91 -14.71 -3.58
CA GLY A 44 -32.25 -14.09 -2.29
C GLY A 44 -31.44 -12.84 -1.94
N GLN A 45 -30.59 -12.36 -2.85
CA GLN A 45 -29.71 -11.18 -2.70
C GLN A 45 -28.69 -11.28 -1.56
N ALA A 46 -28.50 -12.46 -0.96
CA ALA A 46 -27.67 -12.60 0.23
C ALA A 46 -26.16 -12.73 -0.07
N LEU A 47 -25.79 -13.23 -1.25
CA LEU A 47 -24.40 -13.37 -1.67
C LEU A 47 -24.22 -12.71 -3.05
N ILE A 48 -23.00 -12.28 -3.36
CA ILE A 48 -22.63 -11.81 -4.69
C ILE A 48 -21.42 -12.62 -5.17
N ASP A 49 -21.68 -13.59 -6.05
CA ASP A 49 -20.72 -14.59 -6.51
C ASP A 49 -19.96 -14.09 -7.75
N LEU A 50 -19.06 -13.13 -7.52
CA LEU A 50 -18.24 -12.53 -8.57
C LEU A 50 -17.34 -13.56 -9.28
N PRO A 51 -17.03 -13.37 -10.58
CA PRO A 51 -16.23 -14.32 -11.34
C PRO A 51 -14.75 -14.28 -10.93
N GLY A 52 -14.14 -15.46 -10.78
CA GLY A 52 -12.71 -15.60 -10.50
C GLY A 52 -12.37 -16.84 -9.67
N PRO A 53 -11.08 -17.11 -9.42
CA PRO A 53 -10.65 -18.19 -8.54
C PRO A 53 -11.07 -17.90 -7.08
N PRO A 54 -11.55 -18.91 -6.33
CA PRO A 54 -11.92 -18.72 -4.94
C PRO A 54 -10.69 -18.48 -4.06
N SER A 55 -10.89 -17.77 -2.96
CA SER A 55 -9.88 -17.61 -1.90
C SER A 55 -9.73 -18.90 -1.08
N GLN A 56 -8.73 -18.93 -0.19
CA GLN A 56 -8.60 -20.00 0.81
C GLN A 56 -9.84 -20.17 1.73
N SER A 57 -10.71 -19.15 1.82
CA SER A 57 -11.92 -19.16 2.65
C SER A 57 -13.13 -19.79 1.95
N GLY A 58 -13.00 -20.04 0.64
CA GLY A 58 -13.97 -20.76 -0.17
C GLY A 58 -15.14 -19.90 -0.67
N VAL A 59 -15.81 -20.41 -1.70
CA VAL A 59 -16.80 -19.72 -2.51
C VAL A 59 -17.88 -19.02 -1.68
N ARG A 60 -18.38 -19.66 -0.62
CA ARG A 60 -19.44 -19.06 0.22
C ARG A 60 -18.95 -17.83 0.99
N SER A 61 -17.73 -17.88 1.52
CA SER A 61 -17.14 -16.72 2.18
C SER A 61 -16.85 -15.61 1.16
N ASP A 62 -16.42 -16.00 -0.04
CA ASP A 62 -16.16 -15.06 -1.14
C ASP A 62 -17.46 -14.38 -1.65
N GLY A 63 -18.59 -15.09 -1.62
CA GLY A 63 -19.90 -14.51 -1.94
C GLY A 63 -20.39 -13.50 -0.89
N LEU A 64 -20.16 -13.78 0.40
CA LEU A 64 -20.38 -12.80 1.48
C LEU A 64 -19.42 -11.61 1.34
N GLU A 65 -18.18 -11.88 0.93
CA GLU A 65 -17.18 -10.86 0.64
C GLU A 65 -17.65 -9.91 -0.46
N GLY A 66 -18.13 -10.45 -1.58
CA GLY A 66 -18.76 -9.68 -2.66
C GLY A 66 -19.94 -8.85 -2.16
N PHE A 67 -20.85 -9.44 -1.38
CA PHE A 67 -21.99 -8.75 -0.78
C PHE A 67 -21.55 -7.58 0.11
N ALA A 68 -20.73 -7.85 1.12
CA ALA A 68 -20.41 -6.89 2.17
C ALA A 68 -19.60 -5.70 1.64
N ARG A 69 -18.66 -5.95 0.72
CA ARG A 69 -17.79 -4.91 0.16
C ARG A 69 -18.49 -4.01 -0.85
N THR A 70 -19.45 -4.55 -1.61
CA THR A 70 -20.29 -3.76 -2.50
C THR A 70 -21.41 -3.04 -1.74
N PHE A 71 -21.95 -3.64 -0.67
CA PHE A 71 -22.88 -2.95 0.22
C PHE A 71 -22.25 -1.69 0.82
N LEU A 72 -20.96 -1.74 1.17
CA LEU A 72 -20.23 -0.57 1.64
C LEU A 72 -20.19 0.56 0.59
N LEU A 73 -20.02 0.24 -0.70
CA LEU A 73 -20.11 1.23 -1.79
C LEU A 73 -21.52 1.82 -1.89
N ALA A 74 -22.54 0.98 -1.87
CA ALA A 74 -23.94 1.39 -1.88
C ALA A 74 -24.26 2.31 -0.69
N ALA A 75 -23.74 1.99 0.50
CA ALA A 75 -23.95 2.78 1.70
C ALA A 75 -23.33 4.17 1.60
N PHE A 76 -22.07 4.30 1.15
CA PHE A 76 -21.46 5.61 0.93
C PHE A 76 -22.21 6.44 -0.12
N ARG A 77 -22.60 5.80 -1.22
CA ARG A 77 -23.34 6.42 -2.32
C ARG A 77 -24.72 6.93 -1.89
N ALA A 78 -25.46 6.15 -1.12
CA ALA A 78 -26.80 6.48 -0.67
C ALA A 78 -26.80 7.48 0.50
N ALA A 79 -25.92 7.30 1.49
CA ALA A 79 -25.78 8.24 2.60
C ALA A 79 -25.37 9.64 2.09
N GLY A 80 -24.41 9.69 1.17
CA GLY A 80 -23.98 10.91 0.48
C GLY A 80 -25.06 11.59 -0.38
N ALA A 81 -26.14 10.87 -0.70
CA ALA A 81 -27.30 11.38 -1.42
C ALA A 81 -28.54 11.53 -0.51
N SER A 82 -28.35 11.50 0.81
CA SER A 82 -29.42 11.58 1.82
C SER A 82 -30.53 10.54 1.61
N GLY A 83 -30.13 9.31 1.29
CA GLY A 83 -31.04 8.17 1.11
C GLY A 83 -31.69 8.07 -0.26
N LYS A 84 -31.38 8.97 -1.20
CA LYS A 84 -31.88 8.85 -2.57
C LYS A 84 -31.29 7.62 -3.24
N ASP A 85 -32.13 6.61 -3.43
CA ASP A 85 -31.79 5.34 -4.04
C ASP A 85 -32.61 5.14 -5.33
N GLN A 86 -32.17 5.78 -6.41
CA GLN A 86 -32.90 5.81 -7.68
C GLN A 86 -33.08 4.41 -8.32
N HIS A 87 -32.26 3.44 -7.90
CA HIS A 87 -32.20 2.11 -8.50
C HIS A 87 -32.69 1.00 -7.54
N GLY A 88 -33.19 1.36 -6.35
CA GLY A 88 -33.65 0.40 -5.34
C GLY A 88 -32.55 -0.55 -4.87
N ILE A 89 -31.31 -0.08 -4.83
CA ILE A 89 -30.12 -0.85 -4.43
C ILE A 89 -30.18 -1.20 -2.94
N LEU A 90 -30.55 -0.26 -2.06
CA LEU A 90 -30.62 -0.49 -0.61
C LEU A 90 -31.71 -1.50 -0.23
N GLU A 91 -32.82 -1.54 -0.96
CA GLU A 91 -33.86 -2.55 -0.76
C GLU A 91 -33.32 -3.96 -1.00
N ARG A 92 -32.52 -4.15 -2.07
CA ARG A 92 -31.88 -5.44 -2.38
C ARG A 92 -30.90 -5.86 -1.29
N TYR A 93 -30.04 -4.96 -0.83
CA TYR A 93 -29.12 -5.25 0.27
C TYR A 93 -29.86 -5.54 1.58
N THR A 94 -30.95 -4.84 1.87
CA THR A 94 -31.79 -5.09 3.06
C THR A 94 -32.41 -6.48 3.00
N ALA A 95 -32.95 -6.88 1.84
CA ALA A 95 -33.45 -8.24 1.61
C ALA A 95 -32.33 -9.28 1.78
N GLY A 96 -31.14 -9.00 1.23
CA GLY A 96 -29.96 -9.84 1.35
C GLY A 96 -29.50 -10.04 2.80
N ILE A 97 -29.51 -9.00 3.63
CA ILE A 97 -29.19 -9.08 5.07
C ILE A 97 -30.21 -9.99 5.78
N ALA A 98 -31.51 -9.76 5.58
CA ALA A 98 -32.56 -10.56 6.20
C ALA A 98 -32.48 -12.04 5.80
N ARG A 99 -32.08 -12.31 4.55
CA ARG A 99 -31.94 -13.65 4.00
C ARG A 99 -30.65 -14.34 4.45
N GLY A 100 -29.51 -13.65 4.39
CA GLY A 100 -28.21 -14.17 4.79
C GLY A 100 -28.15 -14.54 6.27
N THR A 101 -28.83 -13.77 7.12
CA THR A 101 -28.88 -13.99 8.57
C THR A 101 -29.95 -15.00 9.01
N LEU A 102 -30.70 -15.61 8.07
CA LEU A 102 -31.81 -16.50 8.41
C LEU A 102 -31.37 -17.78 9.11
N THR A 103 -30.38 -18.49 8.55
CA THR A 103 -29.79 -19.71 9.15
C THR A 103 -28.28 -19.80 8.94
N PRO A 104 -27.47 -18.90 9.54
CA PRO A 104 -26.02 -18.87 9.31
C PRO A 104 -25.33 -20.22 9.55
N GLY A 105 -24.37 -20.57 8.68
CA GLY A 105 -23.63 -21.83 8.71
C GLY A 105 -24.36 -23.03 8.09
N ARG A 106 -25.65 -22.92 7.77
CA ARG A 106 -26.39 -23.97 7.06
C ARG A 106 -25.86 -24.12 5.63
N GLY A 107 -25.72 -25.34 5.12
CA GLY A 107 -25.30 -25.62 3.73
C GLY A 107 -26.30 -25.26 2.61
N ASP A 108 -27.20 -24.29 2.82
CA ASP A 108 -28.10 -23.78 1.77
C ASP A 108 -27.39 -22.77 0.84
N ALA A 109 -28.11 -22.23 -0.15
CA ALA A 109 -27.56 -21.34 -1.17
C ALA A 109 -27.51 -19.84 -0.77
N GLU A 110 -28.03 -19.46 0.40
CA GLU A 110 -28.25 -18.03 0.72
C GLU A 110 -27.70 -17.61 2.08
N SER A 111 -27.74 -18.49 3.09
CA SER A 111 -27.34 -18.13 4.44
C SER A 111 -25.86 -17.74 4.49
N TRP A 112 -25.48 -16.86 5.41
CA TRP A 112 -24.09 -16.47 5.56
C TRP A 112 -23.30 -17.52 6.35
N PRO A 113 -21.97 -17.61 6.16
CA PRO A 113 -21.13 -18.33 7.09
C PRO A 113 -21.24 -17.73 8.50
N VAL A 114 -20.97 -18.55 9.53
CA VAL A 114 -20.83 -18.06 10.90
C VAL A 114 -19.54 -17.28 11.05
N ILE A 115 -19.53 -16.24 11.90
CA ILE A 115 -18.29 -15.55 12.27
C ILE A 115 -17.54 -16.42 13.28
N GLY A 116 -16.33 -16.87 12.91
CA GLY A 116 -15.46 -17.67 13.77
C GLY A 116 -14.17 -16.94 14.18
N HIS A 117 -13.29 -17.67 14.86
CA HIS A 117 -11.93 -17.19 15.18
C HIS A 117 -11.10 -16.98 13.90
N HIS A 118 -10.12 -16.08 13.98
CA HIS A 118 -9.12 -15.92 12.91
C HIS A 118 -8.52 -17.27 12.49
N GLY A 119 -8.20 -17.41 11.19
CA GLY A 119 -7.84 -18.68 10.58
C GLY A 119 -8.87 -19.09 9.51
N ALA A 120 -9.13 -20.38 9.36
CA ALA A 120 -9.99 -20.91 8.30
C ALA A 120 -11.44 -20.37 8.35
N GLN A 121 -11.97 -20.09 9.54
CA GLN A 121 -13.34 -19.60 9.77
C GLN A 121 -13.39 -18.09 10.08
N GLY A 122 -12.26 -17.39 9.95
CA GLY A 122 -12.12 -16.02 10.44
C GLY A 122 -12.56 -14.95 9.45
N GLN A 123 -12.61 -15.27 8.16
CA GLN A 123 -12.88 -14.28 7.11
C GLN A 123 -14.18 -13.52 7.36
N PRO A 124 -15.35 -14.13 7.67
CA PRO A 124 -16.61 -13.41 7.88
C PRO A 124 -16.57 -12.29 8.93
N MET A 125 -15.61 -12.31 9.87
CA MET A 125 -15.36 -11.20 10.81
C MET A 125 -14.98 -9.91 10.07
N VAL A 126 -14.16 -10.02 9.02
CA VAL A 126 -13.72 -8.92 8.16
C VAL A 126 -14.92 -8.30 7.45
N GLU A 127 -15.77 -9.13 6.85
CA GLU A 127 -16.97 -8.68 6.14
C GLU A 127 -18.02 -8.09 7.09
N SER A 128 -18.13 -8.60 8.32
CA SER A 128 -19.07 -8.07 9.32
C SER A 128 -18.87 -6.58 9.61
N ALA A 129 -17.63 -6.09 9.57
CA ALA A 129 -17.35 -4.66 9.73
C ALA A 129 -17.87 -3.82 8.55
N SER A 130 -17.82 -4.36 7.32
CA SER A 130 -18.38 -3.67 6.15
C SER A 130 -19.91 -3.66 6.20
N VAL A 131 -20.54 -4.77 6.62
CA VAL A 131 -22.00 -4.84 6.84
C VAL A 131 -22.43 -3.87 7.94
N ALA A 132 -21.77 -3.88 9.09
CA ALA A 132 -22.08 -3.01 10.22
C ALA A 132 -21.89 -1.52 9.87
N LEU A 133 -20.79 -1.17 9.19
CA LEU A 133 -20.56 0.21 8.75
C LEU A 133 -21.60 0.64 7.70
N GLY A 134 -21.93 -0.21 6.74
CA GLY A 134 -22.98 0.06 5.77
C GLY A 134 -24.33 0.31 6.44
N LEU A 135 -24.74 -0.59 7.35
CA LEU A 135 -25.95 -0.43 8.15
C LEU A 135 -25.94 0.85 8.99
N ARG A 136 -24.81 1.20 9.62
CA ARG A 136 -24.69 2.42 10.43
C ARG A 136 -24.90 3.69 9.59
N LEU A 137 -24.34 3.72 8.38
CA LEU A 137 -24.45 4.87 7.46
C LEU A 137 -25.86 5.01 6.86
N THR A 138 -26.59 3.90 6.72
CA THR A 138 -27.90 3.88 6.06
C THR A 138 -29.04 3.45 6.97
N ALA A 139 -28.87 3.50 8.30
CA ALA A 139 -29.79 2.90 9.27
C ALA A 139 -31.27 3.27 9.03
N PRO A 140 -31.64 4.54 8.72
CA PRO A 140 -33.03 4.90 8.46
C PRO A 140 -33.67 4.23 7.24
N TRP A 141 -32.85 3.74 6.30
CA TRP A 141 -33.31 3.14 5.04
C TRP A 141 -33.06 1.62 4.97
N THR A 142 -32.23 1.08 5.85
CA THR A 142 -31.90 -0.35 5.88
C THR A 142 -32.24 -0.99 7.21
N TRP A 143 -31.53 -0.67 8.30
CA TRP A 143 -31.75 -1.26 9.61
C TRP A 143 -33.19 -1.07 10.10
N GLU A 144 -33.72 0.14 10.04
CA GLU A 144 -35.09 0.45 10.47
C GLU A 144 -36.17 -0.15 9.54
N ALA A 145 -35.79 -0.49 8.31
CA ALA A 145 -36.66 -1.17 7.35
C ALA A 145 -36.68 -2.69 7.51
N LEU A 146 -35.72 -3.28 8.26
CA LEU A 146 -35.73 -4.70 8.57
C LEU A 146 -36.89 -5.05 9.52
N PRO A 147 -37.61 -6.17 9.27
CA PRO A 147 -38.52 -6.74 10.25
C PRO A 147 -37.82 -6.99 11.60
N PRO A 148 -38.51 -6.84 12.76
CA PRO A 148 -37.88 -7.00 14.07
C PRO A 148 -37.13 -8.33 14.27
N ASP A 149 -37.68 -9.44 13.74
CA ASP A 149 -37.03 -10.74 13.79
C ASP A 149 -35.76 -10.81 12.94
N ALA A 150 -35.70 -10.07 11.83
CA ALA A 150 -34.50 -9.94 11.00
C ALA A 150 -33.44 -9.04 11.66
N GLN A 151 -33.86 -7.97 12.36
CA GLN A 151 -32.96 -7.16 13.18
C GLN A 151 -32.29 -8.01 14.27
N ASP A 152 -33.05 -8.81 15.01
CA ASP A 152 -32.52 -9.67 16.07
C ASP A 152 -31.53 -10.72 15.53
N ARG A 153 -31.84 -11.36 14.38
CA ARG A 153 -30.90 -12.29 13.72
C ARG A 153 -29.64 -11.61 13.21
N THR A 154 -29.77 -10.39 12.68
CA THR A 154 -28.63 -9.62 12.17
C THR A 154 -27.72 -9.19 13.32
N GLU A 155 -28.29 -8.73 14.43
CA GLU A 155 -27.55 -8.47 15.66
C GLU A 155 -26.80 -9.72 16.14
N GLU A 156 -27.47 -10.87 16.25
CA GLU A 156 -26.83 -12.09 16.75
C GLU A 156 -25.68 -12.55 15.82
N TRP A 157 -25.84 -12.46 14.50
CA TRP A 157 -24.75 -12.75 13.57
C TRP A 157 -23.57 -11.80 13.77
N LEU A 158 -23.82 -10.48 13.86
CA LEU A 158 -22.80 -9.46 14.06
C LEU A 158 -22.06 -9.63 15.40
N ARG A 159 -22.76 -10.00 16.48
CA ARG A 159 -22.14 -10.27 17.78
C ARG A 159 -21.12 -11.41 17.74
N GLY A 160 -21.17 -12.27 16.72
CA GLY A 160 -20.10 -13.23 16.45
C GLY A 160 -18.71 -12.58 16.36
N ALA A 161 -18.60 -11.35 15.83
CA ALA A 161 -17.32 -10.62 15.78
C ALA A 161 -16.82 -10.20 17.17
N LEU A 162 -17.72 -9.95 18.12
CA LEU A 162 -17.35 -9.56 19.49
C LEU A 162 -16.91 -10.75 20.35
N ARG A 163 -17.41 -11.95 20.02
CA ARG A 163 -17.25 -13.19 20.78
C ARG A 163 -16.09 -14.08 20.32
N HIS A 164 -15.54 -13.84 19.14
CA HIS A 164 -14.45 -14.64 18.57
C HIS A 164 -13.14 -13.85 18.49
N GLN A 165 -12.03 -14.59 18.48
CA GLN A 165 -10.68 -14.00 18.55
C GLN A 165 -10.21 -13.45 17.19
N PRO A 166 -9.99 -12.13 17.07
CA PRO A 166 -9.40 -11.53 15.88
C PRO A 166 -7.90 -11.86 15.74
N SER A 167 -7.33 -11.64 14.56
CA SER A 167 -5.88 -11.65 14.39
C SER A 167 -5.25 -10.48 15.16
N PRO A 168 -4.05 -10.60 15.76
CA PRO A 168 -3.39 -9.53 16.54
C PRO A 168 -2.82 -8.42 15.64
N ASN A 169 -3.71 -7.72 14.93
CA ASN A 169 -3.43 -6.61 14.01
C ASN A 169 -4.75 -5.82 13.80
N ASN A 170 -4.86 -5.04 12.71
CA ASN A 170 -6.07 -4.28 12.35
C ASN A 170 -7.40 -5.03 12.46
N TRP A 171 -7.42 -6.37 12.50
CA TRP A 171 -8.63 -7.15 12.75
C TRP A 171 -9.38 -6.78 14.04
N TYR A 172 -8.71 -6.26 15.07
CA TYR A 172 -9.37 -5.75 16.28
C TYR A 172 -10.24 -4.51 16.04
N LEU A 173 -10.08 -3.83 14.89
CA LEU A 173 -10.93 -2.72 14.49
C LEU A 173 -12.26 -3.19 13.86
N PHE A 174 -12.37 -4.47 13.46
CA PHE A 174 -13.64 -5.00 12.95
C PHE A 174 -14.69 -5.16 14.06
N PRO A 175 -14.40 -5.80 15.22
CA PRO A 175 -15.31 -5.80 16.35
C PRO A 175 -15.64 -4.40 16.87
N LEU A 176 -14.68 -3.46 16.87
CA LEU A 176 -14.93 -2.06 17.22
C LEU A 176 -15.98 -1.42 16.29
N THR A 177 -15.87 -1.67 14.99
CA THR A 177 -16.81 -1.14 13.99
C THR A 177 -18.21 -1.74 14.18
N VAL A 178 -18.29 -3.04 14.42
CA VAL A 178 -19.55 -3.74 14.74
C VAL A 178 -20.18 -3.21 16.02
N ALA A 179 -19.40 -3.09 17.10
CA ALA A 179 -19.86 -2.55 18.37
C ALA A 179 -20.38 -1.11 18.22
N GLY A 180 -19.68 -0.26 17.47
CA GLY A 180 -20.11 1.11 17.22
C GLY A 180 -21.42 1.22 16.43
N PHE A 181 -21.72 0.26 15.55
CA PHE A 181 -23.03 0.16 14.91
C PHE A 181 -24.10 -0.24 15.92
N LEU A 182 -23.88 -1.31 16.70
CA LEU A 182 -24.84 -1.81 17.68
C LEU A 182 -25.19 -0.74 18.73
N GLU A 183 -24.21 0.03 19.20
CA GLU A 183 -24.44 1.16 20.10
C GLU A 183 -25.30 2.25 19.43
N ALA A 184 -24.99 2.61 18.18
CA ALA A 184 -25.73 3.66 17.45
C ALA A 184 -27.21 3.32 17.24
N VAL A 185 -27.57 2.04 17.14
CA VAL A 185 -28.97 1.58 16.96
C VAL A 185 -29.65 1.15 18.27
N GLY A 186 -29.06 1.47 19.43
CA GLY A 186 -29.66 1.19 20.74
C GLY A 186 -29.54 -0.27 21.20
N ARG A 187 -28.68 -1.08 20.56
CA ARG A 187 -28.35 -2.47 20.93
C ARG A 187 -27.01 -2.57 21.66
N GLY A 188 -26.51 -1.45 22.19
CA GLY A 188 -25.25 -1.38 22.94
C GLY A 188 -25.33 -1.98 24.35
N ASP A 189 -24.21 -2.55 24.82
CA ASP A 189 -24.09 -3.14 26.16
C ASP A 189 -22.62 -3.22 26.63
N ALA A 190 -22.35 -3.99 27.69
CA ALA A 190 -20.99 -4.16 28.20
C ALA A 190 -20.07 -4.95 27.25
N GLU A 191 -20.60 -5.74 26.31
CA GLU A 191 -19.82 -6.44 25.29
C GLU A 191 -19.34 -5.47 24.22
N THR A 192 -20.23 -4.58 23.75
CA THR A 192 -19.88 -3.53 22.76
C THR A 192 -18.85 -2.57 23.32
N ALA A 193 -19.06 -2.07 24.54
CA ALA A 193 -18.15 -1.13 25.19
C ALA A 193 -16.72 -1.71 25.31
N ARG A 194 -16.60 -2.98 25.73
CA ARG A 194 -15.28 -3.63 25.81
C ARG A 194 -14.65 -3.87 24.44
N ALA A 195 -15.43 -4.11 23.39
CA ALA A 195 -14.87 -4.27 22.04
C ALA A 195 -14.28 -2.97 21.50
N ILE A 196 -14.96 -1.84 21.75
CA ILE A 196 -14.46 -0.50 21.42
C ILE A 196 -13.19 -0.20 22.23
N GLU A 197 -13.23 -0.38 23.55
CA GLU A 197 -12.09 -0.16 24.45
C GLU A 197 -10.87 -0.99 24.02
N ARG A 198 -11.04 -2.29 23.74
CA ARG A 198 -9.95 -3.16 23.28
C ARG A 198 -9.35 -2.69 21.95
N GLY A 199 -10.21 -2.35 20.98
CA GLY A 199 -9.74 -1.90 19.66
C GLY A 199 -8.95 -0.60 19.75
N LEU A 200 -9.44 0.38 20.50
CA LEU A 200 -8.76 1.66 20.73
C LEU A 200 -7.49 1.49 21.58
N GLY A 201 -7.51 0.63 22.60
CA GLY A 201 -6.36 0.37 23.47
C GLY A 201 -5.19 -0.28 22.72
N LEU A 202 -5.46 -1.26 21.85
CA LEU A 202 -4.43 -1.87 21.01
C LEU A 202 -3.86 -0.89 19.98
N LEU A 203 -4.70 -0.02 19.41
CA LEU A 203 -4.27 1.01 18.47
C LEU A 203 -3.22 1.95 19.09
N GLU A 204 -3.34 2.27 20.38
CA GLU A 204 -2.32 3.07 21.10
C GLU A 204 -0.97 2.36 21.16
N GLY A 205 -0.96 1.04 21.42
CA GLY A 205 0.28 0.25 21.43
C GLY A 205 0.95 0.13 20.06
N TRP A 206 0.20 0.34 18.98
CA TRP A 206 0.69 0.29 17.62
C TRP A 206 1.18 1.62 17.08
N TYR A 207 0.92 2.74 17.78
CA TYR A 207 1.35 4.05 17.31
C TYR A 207 2.87 4.21 17.36
N GLN A 208 3.51 4.48 16.22
CA GLN A 208 4.97 4.58 16.08
C GLN A 208 5.47 6.02 15.94
N GLY A 209 4.56 7.00 15.95
CA GLY A 209 4.87 8.41 15.70
C GLY A 209 4.61 8.83 14.25
N GLN A 210 4.63 10.14 14.01
CA GLN A 210 4.37 10.75 12.69
C GLN A 210 3.05 10.29 12.03
N GLY A 211 2.03 9.96 12.82
CA GLY A 211 0.76 9.45 12.30
C GLY A 211 0.79 7.99 11.83
N TRP A 212 1.94 7.28 11.91
CA TRP A 212 2.06 5.88 11.49
C TRP A 212 1.78 4.90 12.62
N TYR A 213 1.16 3.80 12.26
CA TYR A 213 0.86 2.66 13.13
C TYR A 213 1.49 1.39 12.53
N SER A 214 2.10 0.57 13.38
CA SER A 214 2.45 -0.80 13.02
C SER A 214 1.17 -1.63 12.94
N ASP A 215 0.99 -2.42 11.88
CA ASP A 215 -0.19 -3.29 11.79
C ASP A 215 -0.01 -4.56 12.64
N GLY A 216 -0.30 -4.44 13.94
CA GLY A 216 0.05 -5.46 14.92
C GLY A 216 1.47 -5.31 15.45
N ASP A 217 1.98 -6.36 16.08
CA ASP A 217 3.36 -6.39 16.52
C ASP A 217 4.33 -6.53 15.32
N GLY A 218 5.50 -5.91 15.44
CA GLY A 218 6.50 -5.85 14.37
C GLY A 218 6.60 -4.46 13.75
N ARG A 219 6.94 -4.39 12.46
CA ARG A 219 7.11 -3.12 11.74
C ARG A 219 6.51 -3.19 10.34
N SER A 220 5.26 -3.67 10.24
CA SER A 220 4.55 -3.68 8.96
C SER A 220 3.81 -2.36 8.77
N PHE A 221 4.31 -1.53 7.86
CA PHE A 221 3.66 -0.30 7.41
C PHE A 221 3.28 -0.43 5.94
N ASP A 222 2.06 -0.10 5.60
CA ASP A 222 1.51 -0.10 4.24
C ASP A 222 0.19 0.72 4.22
N HIS A 223 -0.55 0.65 3.12
CA HIS A 223 -1.83 1.33 2.91
C HIS A 223 -2.93 1.01 3.95
N TYR A 224 -2.81 -0.06 4.75
CA TYR A 224 -3.71 -0.31 5.90
C TYR A 224 -3.65 0.79 6.94
N ASN A 225 -2.57 1.57 7.00
CA ASN A 225 -2.55 2.78 7.81
C ASN A 225 -3.72 3.69 7.43
N GLY A 226 -3.90 3.98 6.14
CA GLY A 226 -4.96 4.85 5.67
C GLY A 226 -6.36 4.23 5.78
N TRP A 227 -6.58 3.06 5.16
CA TRP A 227 -7.93 2.49 4.99
C TRP A 227 -8.42 1.60 6.14
N ALA A 228 -7.62 1.41 7.19
CA ALA A 228 -8.02 0.66 8.38
C ALA A 228 -7.64 1.36 9.67
N LEU A 229 -6.34 1.56 9.93
CA LEU A 229 -5.84 2.02 11.24
C LEU A 229 -6.24 3.47 11.55
N HIS A 230 -6.32 4.34 10.53
CA HIS A 230 -6.95 5.65 10.64
C HIS A 230 -8.46 5.58 10.42
N MET A 231 -8.90 4.89 9.37
CA MET A 231 -10.29 4.94 8.91
C MET A 231 -11.31 4.49 9.96
N TYR A 232 -11.20 3.27 10.47
CA TYR A 232 -12.21 2.72 11.38
C TYR A 232 -12.38 3.52 12.68
N PRO A 233 -11.31 3.80 13.46
CA PRO A 233 -11.48 4.46 14.75
C PRO A 233 -11.90 5.93 14.62
N LEU A 234 -11.37 6.67 13.63
CA LEU A 234 -11.73 8.08 13.46
C LEU A 234 -13.13 8.23 12.83
N LEU A 235 -13.52 7.36 11.90
CA LEU A 235 -14.89 7.36 11.38
C LEU A 235 -15.89 6.94 12.47
N HIS A 236 -15.53 5.99 13.34
CA HIS A 236 -16.34 5.65 14.51
C HIS A 236 -16.57 6.88 15.41
N ALA A 237 -15.50 7.61 15.74
CA ALA A 237 -15.56 8.84 16.54
C ALA A 237 -16.47 9.90 15.90
N HIS A 238 -16.27 10.15 14.60
CA HIS A 238 -17.06 11.09 13.81
C HIS A 238 -18.56 10.75 13.82
N LEU A 239 -18.90 9.49 13.52
CA LEU A 239 -20.29 9.02 13.48
C LEU A 239 -20.92 8.92 14.88
N ALA A 240 -20.13 8.88 15.95
CA ALA A 240 -20.62 8.90 17.33
C ALA A 240 -20.78 10.32 17.89
N GLY A 241 -20.23 11.33 17.21
CA GLY A 241 -20.10 12.69 17.77
C GLY A 241 -19.16 12.75 18.96
N ASP A 242 -18.19 11.84 19.04
CA ASP A 242 -17.21 11.77 20.15
C ASP A 242 -16.08 12.77 19.92
N GLY A 243 -16.23 13.96 20.51
CA GLY A 243 -15.25 15.05 20.40
C GLY A 243 -13.89 14.72 21.03
N GLU A 244 -13.86 14.00 22.15
CA GLU A 244 -12.59 13.66 22.83
C GLU A 244 -11.77 12.68 21.98
N LEU A 245 -12.42 11.67 21.38
CA LEU A 245 -11.75 10.73 20.51
C LEU A 245 -11.29 11.40 19.20
N LEU A 246 -12.07 12.34 18.65
CA LEU A 246 -11.66 13.16 17.50
C LEU A 246 -10.44 14.03 17.81
N ASP A 247 -10.42 14.72 18.95
CA ASP A 247 -9.29 15.57 19.37
C ASP A 247 -8.01 14.76 19.57
N ARG A 248 -8.13 13.48 19.95
CA ARG A 248 -6.99 12.57 20.09
C ARG A 248 -6.49 12.01 18.76
N LEU A 249 -7.39 11.51 17.91
CA LEU A 249 -7.03 10.77 16.70
C LEU A 249 -6.86 11.67 15.46
N GLY A 250 -7.62 12.76 15.39
CA GLY A 250 -7.61 13.71 14.29
C GLY A 250 -6.23 14.30 13.99
N PRO A 251 -5.49 14.82 15.00
CA PRO A 251 -4.13 15.30 14.79
C PRO A 251 -3.18 14.23 14.24
N ARG A 252 -3.34 12.96 14.63
CA ARG A 252 -2.52 11.86 14.09
C ARG A 252 -2.81 11.61 12.61
N LEU A 253 -4.06 11.68 12.18
CA LEU A 253 -4.43 11.62 10.76
C LEU A 253 -3.83 12.81 9.99
N ARG A 254 -3.93 14.03 10.52
CA ARG A 254 -3.36 15.21 9.89
C ARG A 254 -1.85 15.02 9.64
N THR A 255 -1.09 14.62 10.67
CA THR A 255 0.35 14.35 10.55
C THR A 255 0.64 13.21 9.57
N PHE A 256 -0.15 12.13 9.59
CA PHE A 256 0.00 11.03 8.64
C PHE A 256 -0.12 11.52 7.18
N LEU A 257 -1.11 12.37 6.90
CA LEU A 257 -1.36 12.89 5.55
C LEU A 257 -0.26 13.83 5.04
N GLU A 258 0.57 14.42 5.90
CA GLU A 258 1.73 15.24 5.48
C GLU A 258 2.76 14.41 4.69
N GLY A 259 2.96 13.15 5.08
CA GLY A 259 3.83 12.21 4.37
C GLY A 259 3.09 11.31 3.38
N PHE A 260 1.93 10.79 3.78
CA PHE A 260 1.17 9.82 2.97
C PHE A 260 0.66 10.43 1.65
N SER A 261 0.33 11.72 1.62
CA SER A 261 -0.12 12.38 0.39
C SER A 261 0.95 12.45 -0.70
N LEU A 262 2.24 12.35 -0.34
CA LEU A 262 3.36 12.26 -1.28
C LEU A 262 3.55 10.85 -1.85
N LEU A 263 2.79 9.85 -1.39
CA LEU A 263 2.82 8.48 -1.93
C LEU A 263 1.91 8.30 -3.14
N PHE A 264 1.45 9.41 -3.72
CA PHE A 264 0.67 9.47 -4.95
C PHE A 264 1.41 10.34 -5.96
N ASP A 265 1.55 9.85 -7.18
CA ASP A 265 2.24 10.58 -8.23
C ASP A 265 1.30 11.50 -9.05
N ALA A 266 1.87 12.24 -9.99
CA ALA A 266 1.12 13.15 -10.85
C ALA A 266 0.11 12.43 -11.78
N ASP A 267 0.22 11.14 -12.03
CA ASP A 267 -0.79 10.40 -12.80
C ASP A 267 -1.95 9.92 -11.90
N GLY A 268 -1.81 10.09 -10.59
CA GLY A 268 -2.75 9.62 -9.57
C GLY A 268 -2.41 8.23 -9.05
N ALA A 269 -1.28 7.64 -9.44
CA ALA A 269 -0.89 6.31 -9.03
C ALA A 269 -0.49 6.30 -7.55
N PRO A 270 -1.12 5.48 -6.69
CA PRO A 270 -0.60 5.23 -5.35
C PRO A 270 0.64 4.33 -5.41
N ILE A 271 1.54 4.47 -4.44
CA ILE A 271 2.76 3.65 -4.34
C ILE A 271 2.44 2.13 -4.35
N HIS A 272 3.14 1.36 -5.17
CA HIS A 272 2.98 -0.10 -5.25
C HIS A 272 3.80 -0.81 -4.16
N HIS A 273 3.38 -0.67 -2.91
CA HIS A 273 4.08 -1.21 -1.73
C HIS A 273 3.11 -1.81 -0.69
N GLY A 274 3.50 -2.94 -0.11
CA GLY A 274 2.73 -3.67 0.88
C GLY A 274 1.65 -4.58 0.28
N ARG A 275 0.88 -5.22 1.15
CA ARG A 275 -0.16 -6.20 0.77
C ARG A 275 -1.47 -5.55 0.28
N SER A 276 -2.33 -6.37 -0.31
CA SER A 276 -3.71 -6.03 -0.69
C SER A 276 -3.81 -4.88 -1.71
N LEU A 277 -2.82 -4.74 -2.58
CA LEU A 277 -2.79 -3.68 -3.60
C LEU A 277 -3.96 -3.78 -4.60
N THR A 278 -4.63 -4.94 -4.69
CA THR A 278 -5.87 -5.10 -5.49
C THR A 278 -7.03 -4.20 -5.04
N TYR A 279 -6.91 -3.54 -3.89
CA TYR A 279 -7.91 -2.60 -3.37
C TYR A 279 -7.78 -1.20 -3.98
N ARG A 280 -6.70 -0.91 -4.73
CA ARG A 280 -6.57 0.25 -5.62
C ARG A 280 -6.95 1.59 -4.96
N PHE A 281 -8.09 2.17 -5.35
CA PHE A 281 -8.57 3.45 -4.86
C PHE A 281 -9.01 3.46 -3.39
N ALA A 282 -9.01 2.32 -2.69
CA ALA A 282 -9.02 2.32 -1.22
C ALA A 282 -7.86 3.16 -0.64
N ALA A 283 -6.73 3.29 -1.35
CA ALA A 283 -5.60 4.11 -0.92
C ALA A 283 -6.01 5.57 -0.61
N GLY A 284 -7.06 6.08 -1.26
CA GLY A 284 -7.60 7.42 -1.01
C GLY A 284 -8.47 7.55 0.26
N ALA A 285 -8.77 6.47 0.98
CA ALA A 285 -9.76 6.49 2.07
C ALA A 285 -9.40 7.47 3.20
N SER A 286 -8.13 7.54 3.61
CA SER A 286 -7.67 8.48 4.66
C SER A 286 -7.66 9.93 4.19
N VAL A 287 -7.41 10.18 2.90
CA VAL A 287 -7.48 11.52 2.29
C VAL A 287 -8.93 12.02 2.33
N ALA A 288 -9.89 11.17 1.95
CA ALA A 288 -11.32 11.48 2.04
C ALA A 288 -11.76 11.70 3.50
N LEU A 289 -11.28 10.87 4.43
CA LEU A 289 -11.60 10.98 5.85
C LEU A 289 -11.05 12.26 6.49
N GLY A 290 -9.85 12.67 6.11
CA GLY A 290 -9.27 13.94 6.58
C GLY A 290 -10.11 15.13 6.14
N ALA A 291 -10.64 15.10 4.92
CA ALA A 291 -11.57 16.12 4.44
C ALA A 291 -12.91 16.07 5.18
N LEU A 292 -13.49 14.88 5.38
CA LEU A 292 -14.76 14.69 6.08
C LEU A 292 -14.73 15.19 7.52
N THR A 293 -13.62 14.95 8.22
CA THR A 293 -13.48 15.26 9.65
C THR A 293 -12.79 16.60 9.92
N GLY A 294 -12.31 17.31 8.89
CA GLY A 294 -11.53 18.54 9.03
C GLY A 294 -10.07 18.35 9.45
N HIS A 295 -9.58 17.12 9.52
CA HIS A 295 -8.22 16.77 9.95
C HIS A 295 -7.29 16.46 8.77
N THR A 296 -7.14 17.42 7.85
CA THR A 296 -6.24 17.29 6.69
C THR A 296 -5.31 18.50 6.57
N PRO A 297 -4.04 18.30 6.16
CA PRO A 297 -3.16 19.42 5.78
C PRO A 297 -3.42 19.90 4.34
N LEU A 298 -4.20 19.17 3.55
CA LEU A 298 -4.39 19.43 2.13
C LEU A 298 -5.47 20.47 1.87
N ALA A 299 -5.25 21.32 0.88
CA ALA A 299 -6.30 22.17 0.33
C ALA A 299 -7.41 21.30 -0.33
N PRO A 300 -8.66 21.79 -0.42
CA PRO A 300 -9.74 21.05 -1.06
C PRO A 300 -9.46 20.65 -2.52
N GLY A 301 -8.82 21.53 -3.32
CA GLY A 301 -8.44 21.23 -4.70
C GLY A 301 -7.42 20.09 -4.80
N ALA A 302 -6.38 20.11 -3.95
CA ALA A 302 -5.37 19.05 -3.88
C ALA A 302 -5.95 17.72 -3.34
N THR A 303 -6.91 17.82 -2.42
CA THR A 303 -7.68 16.65 -1.95
C THR A 303 -8.44 15.99 -3.12
N ARG A 304 -9.16 16.78 -3.93
CA ARG A 304 -9.84 16.24 -5.13
C ARG A 304 -8.86 15.65 -6.12
N ARG A 305 -7.70 16.27 -6.31
CA ARG A 305 -6.64 15.81 -7.21
C ARG A 305 -6.14 14.42 -6.87
N LEU A 306 -5.84 14.16 -5.59
CA LEU A 306 -5.38 12.85 -5.14
C LEU A 306 -6.46 11.78 -5.30
N LEU A 307 -7.68 12.08 -4.83
CA LEU A 307 -8.79 11.15 -4.89
C LEU A 307 -9.15 10.81 -6.34
N SER A 308 -9.42 11.83 -7.14
CA SER A 308 -9.91 11.66 -8.52
C SER A 308 -8.81 11.18 -9.44
N GLY A 309 -7.55 11.56 -9.18
CA GLY A 309 -6.38 11.02 -9.84
C GLY A 309 -6.32 9.51 -9.66
N ALA A 310 -6.39 9.00 -8.42
CA ALA A 310 -6.35 7.56 -8.15
C ALA A 310 -7.53 6.81 -8.79
N LEU A 311 -8.76 7.34 -8.71
CA LEU A 311 -9.91 6.70 -9.35
C LEU A 311 -9.70 6.60 -10.87
N ARG A 312 -9.40 7.73 -11.51
CA ARG A 312 -9.17 7.78 -12.96
C ARG A 312 -7.99 6.92 -13.40
N TYR A 313 -6.89 6.95 -12.66
CA TYR A 313 -5.67 6.19 -12.94
C TYR A 313 -5.95 4.72 -13.20
N PHE A 314 -6.75 4.11 -12.32
CA PHE A 314 -7.11 2.69 -12.41
C PHE A 314 -8.20 2.41 -13.46
N LEU A 315 -9.21 3.28 -13.57
CA LEU A 315 -10.26 3.11 -14.59
C LEU A 315 -9.68 3.19 -16.02
N ASP A 316 -8.82 4.18 -16.28
CA ASP A 316 -8.18 4.40 -17.59
C ASP A 316 -7.18 3.28 -17.95
N ARG A 317 -6.75 2.47 -16.96
CA ARG A 317 -5.77 1.38 -17.13
C ARG A 317 -6.38 -0.02 -17.04
N GLY A 318 -7.70 -0.16 -17.04
CA GLY A 318 -8.35 -1.47 -17.14
C GLY A 318 -8.54 -2.20 -15.80
N ALA A 319 -8.78 -1.45 -14.71
CA ALA A 319 -9.19 -2.02 -13.42
C ALA A 319 -10.46 -2.86 -13.50
N LEU A 320 -11.36 -2.52 -14.42
CA LEU A 320 -12.59 -3.24 -14.65
C LEU A 320 -12.40 -4.33 -15.71
N THR A 321 -13.06 -5.45 -15.49
CA THR A 321 -13.31 -6.47 -16.50
C THR A 321 -14.29 -5.95 -17.56
N GLU A 322 -14.45 -6.71 -18.66
CA GLU A 322 -15.48 -6.43 -19.68
C GLU A 322 -16.90 -6.41 -19.08
N ASP A 323 -17.12 -7.17 -18.01
CA ASP A 323 -18.37 -7.19 -17.24
C ASP A 323 -18.49 -6.04 -16.23
N GLY A 324 -17.56 -5.08 -16.20
CA GLY A 324 -17.63 -3.91 -15.32
C GLY A 324 -17.41 -4.15 -13.84
N VAL A 325 -16.92 -5.34 -13.47
CA VAL A 325 -16.49 -5.63 -12.10
C VAL A 325 -14.97 -5.50 -11.97
N LEU A 326 -14.50 -5.10 -10.79
CA LEU A 326 -13.08 -4.95 -10.50
C LEU A 326 -12.35 -6.30 -10.59
N SER A 327 -11.22 -6.32 -11.31
CA SER A 327 -10.39 -7.51 -11.49
C SER A 327 -9.45 -7.76 -10.30
N LEU A 328 -9.01 -9.01 -10.13
CA LEU A 328 -7.98 -9.41 -9.16
C LEU A 328 -6.57 -9.07 -9.64
N GLY A 329 -5.93 -8.02 -9.13
CA GLY A 329 -4.58 -7.64 -9.53
C GLY A 329 -4.25 -6.18 -9.27
N TRP A 330 -3.60 -5.50 -10.21
CA TRP A 330 -3.22 -4.08 -10.09
C TRP A 330 -3.95 -3.21 -11.10
N TYR A 331 -3.57 -3.27 -12.37
CA TYR A 331 -4.40 -2.77 -13.47
C TYR A 331 -5.47 -3.79 -13.77
N GLY A 332 -5.15 -4.81 -14.57
CA GLY A 332 -5.97 -6.00 -14.75
C GLY A 332 -5.54 -7.15 -13.82
N PRO A 333 -5.83 -8.40 -14.24
CA PRO A 333 -5.34 -9.61 -13.60
C PRO A 333 -3.82 -9.61 -13.39
N HIS A 334 -3.36 -9.80 -12.14
CA HIS A 334 -1.94 -9.92 -11.83
C HIS A 334 -1.72 -10.80 -10.58
N ALA A 335 -1.35 -12.06 -10.81
CA ALA A 335 -1.30 -13.08 -9.76
C ALA A 335 -0.28 -12.78 -8.65
N ALA A 336 0.89 -12.21 -8.98
CA ALA A 336 1.94 -11.93 -8.01
C ALA A 336 1.56 -10.83 -6.99
N THR A 337 0.53 -10.01 -7.28
CA THR A 337 -0.02 -9.04 -6.31
C THR A 337 -0.98 -9.69 -5.31
N LEU A 338 -1.48 -10.90 -5.59
CA LEU A 338 -2.54 -11.51 -4.80
C LEU A 338 -1.97 -12.15 -3.52
N GLN A 339 -2.80 -12.15 -2.48
CA GLN A 339 -2.54 -12.92 -1.26
C GLN A 339 -3.43 -14.16 -1.25
N ARG A 340 -3.08 -15.15 -0.42
CA ARG A 340 -3.87 -16.40 -0.27
C ARG A 340 -5.36 -16.18 0.09
N TYR A 341 -5.67 -15.04 0.69
CA TYR A 341 -7.03 -14.64 1.06
C TYR A 341 -7.72 -13.79 -0.02
N SER A 342 -7.06 -13.49 -1.13
CA SER A 342 -7.68 -12.74 -2.23
C SER A 342 -8.64 -13.65 -3.00
N GLY A 343 -9.93 -13.33 -2.92
CA GLY A 343 -11.01 -13.96 -3.68
C GLY A 343 -11.70 -12.98 -4.64
N PRO A 344 -12.71 -13.41 -5.41
CA PRO A 344 -13.35 -12.57 -6.43
C PRO A 344 -13.98 -11.29 -5.88
N GLY A 345 -14.45 -11.30 -4.63
CA GLY A 345 -14.96 -10.13 -3.92
C GLY A 345 -13.87 -9.15 -3.45
N SER A 346 -12.63 -9.59 -3.40
CA SER A 346 -11.57 -8.87 -2.70
C SER A 346 -11.30 -7.48 -3.25
N PRO A 347 -11.25 -7.27 -4.59
CA PRO A 347 -11.06 -5.96 -5.19
C PRO A 347 -12.05 -4.91 -4.72
N TYR A 348 -13.28 -5.28 -4.34
CA TYR A 348 -14.29 -4.33 -3.85
C TYR A 348 -13.99 -3.75 -2.46
N TRP A 349 -12.91 -4.12 -1.78
CA TRP A 349 -12.45 -3.31 -0.65
C TRP A 349 -12.11 -1.87 -1.07
N ALA A 350 -11.88 -1.67 -2.38
CA ALA A 350 -11.78 -0.38 -3.04
C ALA A 350 -12.96 0.56 -2.70
N SER A 351 -14.15 0.03 -2.39
CA SER A 351 -15.32 0.79 -1.91
C SER A 351 -15.01 1.81 -0.80
N LYS A 352 -13.98 1.56 0.02
CA LYS A 352 -13.52 2.51 1.04
C LYS A 352 -13.04 3.85 0.47
N GLY A 353 -12.55 3.90 -0.76
CA GLY A 353 -12.22 5.15 -1.45
C GLY A 353 -13.43 6.03 -1.68
N PHE A 354 -14.62 5.44 -1.83
CA PHE A 354 -15.89 6.16 -1.99
C PHE A 354 -16.43 6.78 -0.71
N LEU A 355 -15.71 6.67 0.42
CA LEU A 355 -15.95 7.48 1.61
C LEU A 355 -16.06 8.97 1.27
N ALA A 356 -15.35 9.43 0.23
CA ALA A 356 -15.45 10.79 -0.30
C ALA A 356 -16.89 11.22 -0.60
N LEU A 357 -17.78 10.31 -1.03
CA LEU A 357 -19.18 10.63 -1.33
C LEU A 357 -19.99 11.03 -0.10
N LEU A 358 -19.52 10.78 1.12
CA LEU A 358 -20.14 11.33 2.33
C LEU A 358 -20.03 12.85 2.43
N LEU A 359 -19.09 13.47 1.70
CA LEU A 359 -18.99 14.92 1.60
C LEU A 359 -20.20 15.46 0.82
N PRO A 360 -20.93 16.46 1.34
CA PRO A 360 -22.10 17.02 0.68
C PRO A 360 -21.72 17.67 -0.66
N PRO A 361 -22.63 17.75 -1.65
CA PRO A 361 -22.33 18.31 -2.97
C PRO A 361 -21.69 19.71 -2.95
N GLU A 362 -22.00 20.52 -1.95
CA GLU A 362 -21.52 21.89 -1.78
C GLU A 362 -20.12 21.96 -1.14
N HIS A 363 -19.60 20.84 -0.63
CA HIS A 363 -18.31 20.79 0.05
C HIS A 363 -17.19 21.31 -0.88
N PRO A 364 -16.23 22.11 -0.39
CA PRO A 364 -15.14 22.67 -1.20
C PRO A 364 -14.33 21.64 -2.00
N VAL A 365 -14.24 20.40 -1.54
CA VAL A 365 -13.61 19.30 -2.31
C VAL A 365 -14.29 19.09 -3.66
N TRP A 366 -15.59 19.35 -3.77
CA TRP A 366 -16.35 19.22 -5.02
C TRP A 366 -16.49 20.53 -5.80
N THR A 367 -16.33 21.69 -5.16
CA THR A 367 -16.66 23.00 -5.75
C THR A 367 -15.48 23.93 -5.95
N ALA A 368 -14.38 23.80 -5.20
CA ALA A 368 -13.14 24.53 -5.46
C ALA A 368 -12.51 24.06 -6.77
N THR A 369 -11.68 24.86 -7.44
CA THR A 369 -10.90 24.39 -8.60
C THR A 369 -9.87 23.34 -8.15
N GLU A 370 -9.64 22.32 -8.97
CA GLU A 370 -8.64 21.28 -8.68
C GLU A 370 -7.25 21.91 -8.71
N GLU A 371 -6.42 21.51 -7.76
CA GLU A 371 -5.05 22.01 -7.62
C GLU A 371 -4.07 20.87 -7.87
N ALA A 372 -2.80 21.22 -8.08
CA ALA A 372 -1.74 20.25 -8.26
C ALA A 372 -1.58 19.32 -7.04
N ALA A 373 -1.25 18.05 -7.29
CA ALA A 373 -0.93 17.08 -6.26
C ALA A 373 0.37 17.48 -5.56
N PRO A 374 0.59 17.06 -4.30
CA PRO A 374 1.86 17.32 -3.61
C PRO A 374 3.12 16.88 -4.40
N ALA A 375 3.04 15.81 -5.19
CA ALA A 375 4.15 15.32 -6.01
C ALA A 375 4.40 16.15 -7.30
N GLU A 376 3.48 17.02 -7.70
CA GLU A 376 3.62 17.95 -8.85
C GLU A 376 4.37 19.24 -8.47
N GLY A 377 4.75 19.40 -7.19
CA GLY A 377 5.56 20.51 -6.69
C GLY A 377 7.06 20.39 -7.02
N PRO A 378 7.94 21.18 -6.38
CA PRO A 378 9.39 21.03 -6.57
C PRO A 378 9.87 19.67 -6.06
N ASP A 379 11.06 19.26 -6.54
CA ASP A 379 11.73 18.05 -6.05
C ASP A 379 11.81 18.06 -4.53
N ARG A 380 11.44 16.93 -3.92
CA ARG A 380 11.37 16.80 -2.46
C ARG A 380 11.87 15.44 -2.05
N ALA A 381 12.56 15.42 -0.92
CA ALA A 381 12.78 14.22 -0.16
C ALA A 381 12.27 14.39 1.28
N LEU A 382 11.61 13.37 1.80
CA LEU A 382 10.99 13.38 3.12
C LEU A 382 11.31 12.08 3.84
N ALA A 383 12.15 12.17 4.87
CA ALA A 383 12.37 11.08 5.80
C ALA A 383 11.20 10.96 6.78
N LEU A 384 10.72 9.73 6.98
CA LEU A 384 9.69 9.32 7.93
C LEU A 384 10.29 8.24 8.85
N PRO A 385 11.14 8.62 9.84
CA PRO A 385 11.85 7.67 10.68
C PRO A 385 10.95 6.72 11.46
N ALA A 386 9.74 7.15 11.83
CA ALA A 386 8.75 6.33 12.54
C ALA A 386 8.41 5.04 11.76
N ALA A 387 8.25 5.16 10.44
CA ALA A 387 8.01 4.03 9.54
C ALA A 387 9.30 3.44 8.94
N GLY A 388 10.39 4.22 8.94
CA GLY A 388 11.64 3.88 8.23
C GLY A 388 11.51 4.05 6.72
N PHE A 389 10.84 5.12 6.28
CA PHE A 389 10.61 5.42 4.87
C PHE A 389 11.23 6.75 4.46
N LEU A 390 11.83 6.80 3.27
CA LEU A 390 12.26 8.03 2.63
C LEU A 390 11.47 8.17 1.33
N VAL A 391 10.60 9.17 1.29
CA VAL A 391 9.79 9.48 0.10
C VAL A 391 10.55 10.49 -0.74
N GLN A 392 10.72 10.21 -2.03
CA GLN A 392 11.41 11.07 -2.98
C GLN A 392 10.47 11.36 -4.15
N THR A 393 10.21 12.64 -4.42
CA THR A 393 9.36 13.11 -5.50
C THR A 393 10.15 14.02 -6.43
N THR A 394 9.90 13.93 -7.74
CA THR A 394 10.49 14.84 -8.73
C THR A 394 9.40 15.61 -9.45
N GLY A 395 9.49 16.93 -9.44
CA GLY A 395 8.45 17.80 -9.98
C GLY A 395 8.33 17.73 -11.50
N ARG A 396 9.45 17.47 -12.20
CA ARG A 396 9.47 17.46 -13.67
C ARG A 396 8.64 16.34 -14.29
N ASP A 397 8.65 15.16 -13.69
CA ASP A 397 7.93 13.97 -14.17
C ASP A 397 6.78 13.55 -13.23
N GLY A 398 6.71 14.18 -12.05
CA GLY A 398 5.71 13.92 -11.02
C GLY A 398 5.86 12.57 -10.33
N LEU A 399 6.97 11.85 -10.55
CA LEU A 399 7.18 10.46 -10.12
C LEU A 399 7.54 10.35 -8.64
N VAL A 400 7.01 9.34 -7.96
CA VAL A 400 7.31 9.06 -6.55
C VAL A 400 8.11 7.78 -6.39
N ARG A 401 9.17 7.84 -5.59
CA ARG A 401 9.95 6.70 -5.07
C ARG A 401 9.82 6.63 -3.56
N LEU A 402 9.72 5.41 -3.03
CA LEU A 402 9.68 5.09 -1.61
C LEU A 402 10.86 4.18 -1.29
N HIS A 403 11.82 4.68 -0.51
CA HIS A 403 12.97 3.89 -0.04
C HIS A 403 12.64 3.29 1.34
N ASN A 404 12.80 1.98 1.47
CA ASN A 404 12.39 1.21 2.63
C ASN A 404 13.59 0.78 3.49
N HIS A 405 13.70 1.42 4.66
CA HIS A 405 14.71 1.19 5.67
C HIS A 405 14.11 0.79 7.03
N GLY A 406 12.84 0.36 7.08
CA GLY A 406 12.24 -0.06 8.35
C GLY A 406 10.95 -0.86 8.31
N SER A 407 10.28 -0.98 7.15
CA SER A 407 9.06 -1.77 7.02
C SER A 407 9.35 -3.19 6.54
N TYR A 408 8.85 -4.20 7.24
CA TYR A 408 8.94 -5.61 6.85
C TYR A 408 7.70 -6.40 7.28
N LYS A 409 7.53 -7.62 6.74
CA LYS A 409 6.40 -8.51 7.07
C LYS A 409 6.85 -9.82 7.69
N LEU A 410 7.11 -9.79 9.00
CA LEU A 410 7.34 -10.97 9.83
C LEU A 410 6.84 -10.69 11.26
N ARG A 411 6.31 -11.70 11.94
CA ARG A 411 5.92 -11.55 13.34
C ARG A 411 7.18 -11.45 14.22
N PRO A 412 7.19 -10.72 15.34
CA PRO A 412 8.40 -10.56 16.16
C PRO A 412 9.07 -11.86 16.60
N TRP A 413 8.29 -12.92 16.85
CA TRP A 413 8.77 -14.23 17.28
C TRP A 413 9.02 -15.23 16.14
N GLU A 414 8.69 -14.88 14.90
CA GLU A 414 8.83 -15.75 13.73
C GLU A 414 10.30 -15.82 13.28
N ALA A 415 10.81 -17.02 13.02
CA ALA A 415 12.14 -17.18 12.46
C ALA A 415 12.19 -16.61 11.05
N GLU A 416 13.33 -16.02 10.68
CA GLU A 416 13.55 -15.57 9.32
C GLU A 416 13.66 -16.74 8.36
N HIS A 417 12.87 -16.67 7.28
CA HIS A 417 12.73 -17.70 6.27
C HIS A 417 12.60 -17.08 4.89
N ALA A 418 13.50 -17.46 3.98
CA ALA A 418 13.46 -17.00 2.59
C ALA A 418 12.51 -17.88 1.74
N PRO A 419 11.98 -17.39 0.60
CA PRO A 419 12.18 -16.04 0.05
C PRO A 419 11.42 -14.97 0.85
N ALA A 420 11.93 -13.74 0.82
CA ALA A 420 11.23 -12.61 1.40
C ALA A 420 10.04 -12.18 0.54
N ASP A 421 9.00 -11.63 1.18
CA ASP A 421 7.86 -11.02 0.48
C ASP A 421 8.34 -9.78 -0.31
N PRO A 422 8.30 -9.81 -1.66
CA PRO A 422 8.72 -8.68 -2.48
C PRO A 422 7.97 -7.39 -2.20
N LEU A 423 6.79 -7.44 -1.59
CA LEU A 423 6.00 -6.25 -1.28
C LEU A 423 6.47 -5.51 -0.02
N TYR A 424 7.40 -6.10 0.75
CA TYR A 424 8.00 -5.47 1.93
C TYR A 424 9.53 -5.55 1.99
N ALA A 425 10.16 -6.43 1.21
CA ALA A 425 11.58 -6.74 1.34
C ALA A 425 12.52 -5.81 0.54
N ARG A 426 12.04 -5.18 -0.54
CA ARG A 426 12.89 -4.36 -1.43
C ARG A 426 13.41 -3.11 -0.72
N LEU A 427 14.55 -2.63 -1.20
CA LEU A 427 15.15 -1.35 -0.82
C LEU A 427 14.30 -0.17 -1.27
N ALA A 428 13.59 -0.30 -2.40
CA ALA A 428 12.79 0.78 -2.94
C ALA A 428 11.55 0.28 -3.73
N TYR A 429 10.54 1.14 -3.80
CA TYR A 429 9.29 0.97 -4.55
C TYR A 429 8.97 2.28 -5.28
N SER A 430 8.15 2.22 -6.34
CA SER A 430 7.71 3.43 -7.03
C SER A 430 6.24 3.37 -7.43
N THR A 431 5.74 4.47 -7.97
CA THR A 431 4.39 4.58 -8.53
C THR A 431 4.30 4.15 -10.00
N ARG A 432 5.45 3.90 -10.67
CA ARG A 432 5.53 3.57 -12.11
C ARG A 432 6.27 2.27 -12.42
N THR A 433 6.78 1.59 -11.40
CA THR A 433 7.38 0.26 -11.48
C THR A 433 6.91 -0.57 -10.29
N GLY A 434 7.08 -1.88 -10.38
CA GLY A 434 6.68 -2.82 -9.33
C GLY A 434 7.74 -3.89 -9.13
N PRO A 435 7.76 -4.53 -7.95
CA PRO A 435 8.72 -5.58 -7.69
C PRO A 435 8.54 -6.75 -8.65
N THR A 436 9.65 -7.38 -9.01
CA THR A 436 9.64 -8.61 -9.80
C THR A 436 9.02 -9.77 -9.01
N SER A 437 8.47 -10.75 -9.72
CA SER A 437 7.95 -11.98 -9.11
C SER A 437 9.04 -12.73 -8.32
N ALA A 438 8.64 -13.60 -7.39
CA ALA A 438 9.56 -14.41 -6.60
C ALA A 438 10.44 -15.38 -7.44
N ASP A 439 10.01 -15.71 -8.65
CA ASP A 439 10.74 -16.58 -9.59
C ASP A 439 11.78 -15.83 -10.43
N ASN A 440 11.82 -14.50 -10.32
CA ASN A 440 12.76 -13.64 -11.04
C ASN A 440 13.86 -13.11 -10.12
N THR A 441 14.91 -12.57 -10.75
CA THR A 441 15.89 -11.76 -10.04
C THR A 441 15.17 -10.63 -9.29
N PRO A 442 15.35 -10.53 -7.96
CA PRO A 442 14.84 -9.42 -7.17
C PRO A 442 15.35 -8.09 -7.69
N ASP A 443 14.44 -7.15 -7.98
CA ASP A 443 14.77 -5.73 -8.20
C ASP A 443 15.00 -5.01 -6.86
N ASN A 444 15.70 -3.88 -6.88
CA ASN A 444 15.98 -3.06 -5.69
C ASN A 444 16.41 -3.90 -4.48
N HIS A 445 17.33 -4.83 -4.68
CA HIS A 445 17.72 -5.83 -3.68
C HIS A 445 19.23 -5.88 -3.52
N ILE A 446 19.69 -6.18 -2.31
CA ILE A 446 21.09 -6.42 -1.98
C ILE A 446 21.19 -7.84 -1.41
N ALA A 447 22.05 -8.67 -1.99
CA ALA A 447 22.16 -10.09 -1.61
C ALA A 447 23.59 -10.58 -1.64
N LEU A 448 23.95 -11.42 -0.68
CA LEU A 448 25.12 -12.29 -0.79
C LEU A 448 24.75 -13.52 -1.63
N GLU A 449 25.73 -14.05 -2.36
CA GLU A 449 25.60 -15.31 -3.09
C GLU A 449 26.66 -16.32 -2.63
N GLU A 450 26.21 -17.52 -2.28
CA GLU A 450 27.06 -18.67 -1.98
C GLU A 450 26.56 -19.87 -2.77
N ARG A 451 27.43 -20.51 -3.56
CA ARG A 451 27.11 -21.69 -4.39
C ARG A 451 25.88 -21.52 -5.28
N GLY A 452 25.69 -20.31 -5.84
CA GLY A 452 24.54 -19.99 -6.72
C GLY A 452 23.24 -19.72 -5.98
N VAL A 453 23.25 -19.63 -4.64
CA VAL A 453 22.08 -19.33 -3.82
C VAL A 453 22.23 -17.92 -3.24
N ARG A 454 21.21 -17.09 -3.48
CA ARG A 454 21.17 -15.70 -3.02
C ARG A 454 20.40 -15.53 -1.72
N THR A 455 20.87 -14.63 -0.86
CA THR A 455 20.20 -14.29 0.40
C THR A 455 19.00 -13.35 0.19
N ALA A 456 18.01 -13.48 1.08
CA ALA A 456 16.88 -12.58 1.18
C ALA A 456 17.10 -11.49 2.25
N ARG A 457 16.38 -10.38 2.09
CA ARG A 457 16.32 -9.26 3.03
C ARG A 457 14.97 -9.32 3.74
N LEU A 458 14.98 -9.56 5.05
CA LEU A 458 13.79 -9.87 5.83
C LEU A 458 13.55 -8.84 6.94
N ARG A 459 14.05 -9.05 8.15
CA ARG A 459 13.94 -8.05 9.22
C ARG A 459 14.89 -6.90 8.92
N ILE A 460 14.29 -5.71 8.90
CA ILE A 460 15.01 -4.48 8.62
C ILE A 460 15.05 -3.69 9.93
N HIS A 461 16.26 -3.35 10.34
CA HIS A 461 16.54 -2.61 11.56
C HIS A 461 16.96 -1.18 11.19
N PRO A 462 16.10 -0.16 11.38
CA PRO A 462 16.51 1.22 11.19
C PRO A 462 17.75 1.55 12.02
N LEU A 463 18.72 2.24 11.43
CA LEU A 463 19.96 2.67 12.12
C LEU A 463 19.94 4.18 12.38
N ALA A 464 19.71 4.97 11.34
CA ALA A 464 19.67 6.43 11.43
C ALA A 464 18.86 7.03 10.28
N ALA A 465 18.53 8.31 10.45
CA ALA A 465 17.83 9.13 9.48
C ALA A 465 18.35 10.56 9.54
N GLY A 466 18.29 11.27 8.43
CA GLY A 466 18.50 12.71 8.38
C GLY A 466 17.76 13.33 7.20
N PRO A 467 18.02 14.61 6.89
CA PRO A 467 17.49 15.25 5.69
C PRO A 467 17.89 14.44 4.46
N ASP A 468 16.92 14.01 3.66
CA ASP A 468 17.13 13.32 2.39
C ASP A 468 17.86 11.97 2.44
N TRP A 469 18.04 11.35 3.63
CA TRP A 469 18.66 10.03 3.75
C TRP A 469 18.13 9.17 4.90
N LEU A 470 18.25 7.85 4.73
CA LEU A 470 17.96 6.83 5.74
C LEU A 470 18.98 5.71 5.69
N ALA A 471 19.17 5.05 6.83
CA ALA A 471 20.00 3.87 6.95
C ALA A 471 19.32 2.74 7.73
N SER A 472 19.63 1.51 7.37
CA SER A 472 19.15 0.31 8.03
C SER A 472 20.16 -0.82 7.98
N SER A 473 20.08 -1.75 8.91
CA SER A 473 20.80 -3.02 8.88
C SER A 473 19.84 -4.18 8.64
N HIS A 474 20.35 -5.24 8.03
CA HIS A 474 19.67 -6.53 8.01
C HIS A 474 20.69 -7.68 8.04
N THR A 475 20.23 -8.83 8.53
CA THR A 475 20.96 -10.10 8.40
C THR A 475 20.55 -10.76 7.08
N PRO A 476 21.50 -11.01 6.16
CA PRO A 476 21.23 -11.76 4.93
C PRO A 476 20.74 -13.17 5.25
N ALA A 477 19.52 -13.50 4.87
CA ALA A 477 18.91 -14.78 5.18
C ALA A 477 19.02 -15.73 3.98
N PHE A 478 19.78 -16.82 4.12
CA PHE A 478 19.81 -17.88 3.11
C PHE A 478 18.50 -18.68 3.11
N PRO A 479 18.09 -19.23 1.95
CA PRO A 479 17.05 -20.27 1.88
C PRO A 479 17.34 -21.48 2.78
N ASP A 480 16.32 -22.31 2.97
CA ASP A 480 16.39 -23.49 3.83
C ASP A 480 17.62 -24.37 3.56
N GLY A 481 18.29 -24.76 4.66
CA GLY A 481 19.54 -25.52 4.61
C GLY A 481 20.80 -24.68 4.36
N GLY A 482 20.68 -23.37 4.14
CA GLY A 482 21.80 -22.45 4.05
C GLY A 482 22.44 -22.10 5.41
N PRO A 483 23.68 -21.58 5.40
CA PRO A 483 24.36 -21.20 6.63
C PRO A 483 23.65 -20.03 7.32
N LYS A 484 23.35 -20.17 8.61
CA LYS A 484 22.91 -19.06 9.45
C LYS A 484 24.10 -18.60 10.27
N VAL A 485 24.69 -17.47 9.90
CA VAL A 485 25.86 -16.90 10.59
C VAL A 485 25.40 -15.62 11.30
N PRO A 486 25.06 -15.65 12.59
CA PRO A 486 24.44 -14.49 13.25
C PRO A 486 25.31 -13.22 13.27
N SER A 487 26.62 -13.36 13.04
CA SER A 487 27.57 -12.25 13.02
C SER A 487 27.65 -11.52 11.67
N ILE A 488 27.00 -12.02 10.61
CA ILE A 488 26.99 -11.35 9.31
C ILE A 488 25.83 -10.37 9.21
N ARG A 489 26.08 -9.24 8.57
CA ARG A 489 25.04 -8.27 8.22
C ARG A 489 25.43 -7.42 7.04
N ILE A 490 24.43 -6.72 6.50
CA ILE A 490 24.63 -5.65 5.53
C ILE A 490 23.95 -4.39 6.06
N ASP A 491 24.77 -3.38 6.33
CA ASP A 491 24.29 -2.02 6.63
C ASP A 491 24.11 -1.29 5.31
N SER A 492 22.95 -0.67 5.11
CA SER A 492 22.57 -0.01 3.87
C SER A 492 22.09 1.40 4.15
N LEU A 493 22.56 2.36 3.35
CA LEU A 493 22.16 3.76 3.39
C LEU A 493 21.71 4.20 2.01
N THR A 494 20.61 4.95 1.96
CA THR A 494 20.14 5.63 0.76
C THR A 494 20.10 7.12 1.04
N LEU A 495 20.79 7.91 0.22
CA LEU A 495 20.71 9.38 0.17
C LEU A 495 20.15 9.78 -1.19
N VAL A 496 19.26 10.76 -1.22
CA VAL A 496 18.59 11.18 -2.46
C VAL A 496 18.74 12.68 -2.71
N ARG A 497 18.79 13.08 -3.98
CA ARG A 497 18.75 14.49 -4.40
C ARG A 497 18.18 14.62 -5.80
N GLY A 498 17.07 15.33 -5.97
CA GLY A 498 16.32 15.33 -7.23
C GLY A 498 15.94 13.91 -7.65
N ARG A 499 16.41 13.45 -8.83
CA ARG A 499 16.26 12.05 -9.28
C ARG A 499 17.40 11.10 -8.86
N LEU A 500 18.49 11.63 -8.32
CA LEU A 500 19.65 10.86 -7.91
C LEU A 500 19.35 10.05 -6.64
N GLU A 501 19.80 8.81 -6.62
CA GLU A 501 19.85 7.94 -5.45
C GLU A 501 21.29 7.47 -5.26
N VAL A 502 21.90 7.80 -4.14
CA VAL A 502 23.19 7.24 -3.72
C VAL A 502 22.92 6.10 -2.76
N ARG A 503 23.33 4.88 -3.16
CA ARG A 503 23.13 3.66 -2.40
C ARG A 503 24.48 3.15 -1.93
N VAL A 504 24.66 3.09 -0.61
CA VAL A 504 25.89 2.64 0.03
C VAL A 504 25.59 1.42 0.89
N HIS A 505 26.37 0.35 0.69
CA HIS A 505 26.26 -0.89 1.45
C HIS A 505 27.60 -1.22 2.11
N ARG A 506 27.58 -1.56 3.40
CA ARG A 506 28.72 -2.09 4.15
C ARG A 506 28.43 -3.53 4.54
N THR A 507 29.27 -4.47 4.12
CA THR A 507 29.23 -5.85 4.60
C THR A 507 30.05 -5.99 5.87
N VAL A 508 29.48 -6.54 6.94
CA VAL A 508 30.19 -6.76 8.21
C VAL A 508 30.17 -8.25 8.55
N GLY A 509 31.33 -8.81 8.92
CA GLY A 509 31.49 -10.22 9.29
C GLY A 509 31.36 -11.21 8.13
N VAL A 510 31.18 -10.73 6.90
CA VAL A 510 31.04 -11.57 5.70
C VAL A 510 32.44 -12.05 5.25
N PRO A 511 32.63 -13.35 4.96
CA PRO A 511 33.91 -13.86 4.48
C PRO A 511 34.40 -13.16 3.20
N ALA A 512 35.71 -12.92 3.12
CA ALA A 512 36.34 -12.44 1.90
C ALA A 512 36.11 -13.42 0.74
N GLY A 513 35.92 -12.90 -0.46
CA GLY A 513 35.62 -13.69 -1.64
C GLY A 513 34.14 -14.03 -1.83
N THR A 514 33.27 -13.76 -0.84
CA THR A 514 31.82 -13.93 -1.01
C THR A 514 31.30 -12.96 -2.07
N ARG A 515 30.49 -13.46 -3.01
CA ARG A 515 29.87 -12.64 -4.06
C ARG A 515 28.70 -11.85 -3.48
N ILE A 516 28.53 -10.62 -3.97
CA ILE A 516 27.42 -9.74 -3.61
C ILE A 516 26.78 -9.16 -4.86
N HIS A 517 25.45 -9.03 -4.82
CA HIS A 517 24.62 -8.55 -5.92
C HIS A 517 23.80 -7.36 -5.44
N HIS A 518 23.77 -6.29 -6.23
CA HIS A 518 22.89 -5.14 -6.04
C HIS A 518 22.08 -4.88 -7.30
N SER A 519 20.76 -4.92 -7.19
CA SER A 519 19.86 -4.60 -8.30
C SER A 519 19.21 -3.23 -8.16
N GLY A 520 18.96 -2.61 -9.32
CA GLY A 520 18.23 -1.35 -9.43
C GLY A 520 16.75 -1.57 -9.78
N TRP A 521 16.17 -0.59 -10.46
CA TRP A 521 14.76 -0.57 -10.82
C TRP A 521 14.41 -1.56 -11.93
N ALA A 522 13.43 -2.43 -11.70
CA ALA A 522 12.83 -3.23 -12.77
C ALA A 522 12.05 -2.31 -13.72
N VAL A 523 12.33 -2.41 -15.02
CA VAL A 523 11.65 -1.62 -16.05
C VAL A 523 10.86 -2.55 -16.97
N ALA A 524 9.55 -2.31 -17.05
CA ALA A 524 8.65 -3.04 -17.94
C ALA A 524 8.93 -2.67 -19.40
N LEU A 525 9.09 -3.70 -20.24
CA LEU A 525 9.55 -3.58 -21.63
C LEU A 525 8.76 -4.52 -22.54
N PRO A 526 8.79 -4.33 -23.88
CA PRO A 526 8.21 -5.28 -24.81
C PRO A 526 8.75 -6.71 -24.57
N PRO A 527 7.88 -7.75 -24.64
CA PRO A 527 8.32 -9.13 -24.49
C PRO A 527 9.46 -9.50 -25.44
N GLY A 528 10.45 -10.23 -24.93
CA GLY A 528 11.60 -10.68 -25.71
C GLY A 528 12.68 -9.63 -25.94
N THR A 529 12.55 -8.42 -25.35
CA THR A 529 13.64 -7.44 -25.33
C THR A 529 14.91 -8.10 -24.77
N PRO A 530 16.03 -8.10 -25.53
CA PRO A 530 17.25 -8.76 -25.10
C PRO A 530 17.84 -8.05 -23.88
N ALA A 531 18.53 -8.82 -23.04
CA ALA A 531 19.36 -8.23 -22.00
C ALA A 531 20.69 -7.87 -22.66
N GLU A 532 21.02 -6.57 -22.68
CA GLU A 532 22.32 -6.10 -23.14
C GLU A 532 23.31 -6.10 -21.96
N THR A 533 24.54 -6.50 -22.24
CA THR A 533 25.64 -6.53 -21.28
C THR A 533 26.77 -5.68 -21.80
N GLU A 534 27.04 -4.57 -21.12
CA GLU A 534 28.27 -3.81 -21.26
C GLU A 534 29.05 -3.89 -19.95
N GLU A 535 30.28 -4.41 -20.00
CA GLU A 535 31.14 -4.49 -18.83
C GLU A 535 31.64 -3.08 -18.44
N GLY A 536 31.38 -2.66 -17.20
CA GLY A 536 31.95 -1.44 -16.61
C GLY A 536 31.25 -0.13 -16.94
N ALA A 537 30.13 -0.16 -17.67
CA ALA A 537 29.32 1.02 -18.00
C ALA A 537 28.06 1.13 -17.11
N GLU A 538 27.48 2.33 -17.09
CA GLU A 538 26.14 2.56 -16.55
C GLU A 538 25.11 1.69 -17.30
N ILE A 539 24.24 1.00 -16.56
CA ILE A 539 23.12 0.26 -17.16
C ILE A 539 21.93 1.21 -17.24
N ARG A 540 21.41 1.41 -18.46
CA ARG A 540 20.21 2.19 -18.74
C ARG A 540 19.13 1.30 -19.35
N LEU A 541 17.92 1.36 -18.81
CA LEU A 541 16.75 0.62 -19.29
C LEU A 541 15.63 1.61 -19.61
N ASP A 542 15.35 1.79 -20.91
CA ASP A 542 14.34 2.73 -21.41
C ASP A 542 12.98 2.03 -21.63
N GLY A 543 12.08 2.17 -20.64
CA GLY A 543 10.71 1.69 -20.72
C GLY A 543 9.77 2.68 -21.40
N GLY A 544 8.50 2.30 -21.52
CA GLY A 544 7.48 3.17 -22.15
C GLY A 544 7.12 4.40 -21.31
N GLU A 545 7.14 4.27 -19.97
CA GLU A 545 6.77 5.35 -19.04
C GLU A 545 7.96 5.89 -18.23
N VAL A 546 9.03 5.11 -18.09
CA VAL A 546 10.15 5.40 -17.21
C VAL A 546 11.47 4.87 -17.76
N THR A 547 12.55 5.56 -17.44
CA THR A 547 13.93 5.11 -17.62
C THR A 547 14.53 4.80 -16.25
N GLY A 548 15.06 3.59 -16.10
CA GLY A 548 15.85 3.15 -14.94
C GLY A 548 17.34 3.20 -15.26
N GLN A 549 18.15 3.73 -14.34
CA GLN A 549 19.61 3.79 -14.47
C GLN A 549 20.28 3.21 -13.22
N LEU A 550 21.40 2.51 -13.39
CA LEU A 550 22.24 1.98 -12.31
C LEU A 550 23.73 2.04 -12.70
N LEU A 551 24.55 2.66 -11.85
CA LEU A 551 25.99 2.80 -12.05
C LEU A 551 26.74 2.38 -10.78
N GLY A 552 27.65 1.42 -10.90
CA GLY A 552 28.57 1.06 -9.82
C GLY A 552 29.74 2.03 -9.75
N LEU A 553 30.02 2.59 -8.56
CA LEU A 553 31.15 3.50 -8.34
C LEU A 553 32.32 2.86 -7.59
N HIS A 554 32.03 2.03 -6.59
CA HIS A 554 33.05 1.40 -5.76
C HIS A 554 32.64 -0.01 -5.32
N GLY A 555 33.58 -0.96 -5.32
CA GLY A 555 33.37 -2.36 -4.89
C GLY A 555 32.71 -3.26 -5.94
N TRP A 556 32.18 -2.70 -7.03
CA TRP A 556 31.51 -3.45 -8.10
C TRP A 556 32.47 -3.85 -9.22
N GLN A 557 32.32 -5.07 -9.73
CA GLN A 557 33.17 -5.67 -10.75
C GLN A 557 32.47 -5.78 -12.10
N THR A 558 31.16 -6.07 -12.09
CA THR A 558 30.37 -6.22 -13.31
C THR A 558 29.03 -5.49 -13.18
N ALA A 559 28.48 -5.12 -14.33
CA ALA A 559 27.19 -4.49 -14.49
C ALA A 559 26.47 -5.20 -15.65
N THR A 560 25.25 -5.70 -15.42
CA THR A 560 24.49 -6.45 -16.43
C THR A 560 22.99 -6.15 -16.34
N ALA A 561 22.28 -6.18 -17.46
CA ALA A 561 20.83 -6.30 -17.45
C ALA A 561 20.42 -7.78 -17.30
N VAL A 562 19.46 -8.06 -16.43
CA VAL A 562 18.95 -9.41 -16.16
C VAL A 562 17.48 -9.47 -16.57
N ARG A 563 17.07 -10.60 -17.16
CA ARG A 563 15.69 -10.81 -17.60
C ARG A 563 14.78 -11.15 -16.42
N ALA A 564 13.60 -10.55 -16.41
CA ALA A 564 12.48 -10.92 -15.54
C ALA A 564 11.26 -11.32 -16.40
N PRO A 565 11.23 -12.55 -16.95
CA PRO A 565 10.21 -12.98 -17.93
C PRO A 565 8.76 -13.02 -17.43
N GLN A 566 8.52 -13.06 -16.11
CA GLN A 566 7.19 -12.93 -15.52
C GLN A 566 6.79 -11.46 -15.29
N GLY A 567 7.67 -10.52 -15.64
CA GLY A 567 7.39 -9.09 -15.59
C GLY A 567 7.14 -8.54 -14.18
N THR A 568 6.31 -7.51 -14.14
CA THR A 568 5.88 -6.79 -12.94
C THR A 568 4.39 -6.43 -13.09
N ALA A 569 3.81 -5.76 -12.08
CA ALA A 569 2.46 -5.20 -12.18
C ALA A 569 2.29 -4.15 -13.31
N TYR A 570 3.37 -3.72 -13.95
CA TYR A 570 3.40 -2.68 -14.99
C TYR A 570 3.67 -3.24 -16.39
N GLY A 571 3.93 -4.54 -16.51
CA GLY A 571 4.06 -5.18 -17.82
C GLY A 571 4.47 -6.65 -17.70
N PRO A 572 4.13 -7.47 -18.71
CA PRO A 572 4.33 -8.91 -18.68
C PRO A 572 5.80 -9.34 -18.81
N TRP A 573 6.69 -8.40 -19.14
CA TRP A 573 8.13 -8.62 -19.29
C TRP A 573 8.87 -7.42 -18.70
N ALA A 574 9.97 -7.68 -18.00
CA ALA A 574 10.83 -6.63 -17.47
C ALA A 574 12.32 -7.01 -17.58
N LEU A 575 13.17 -5.99 -17.54
CA LEU A 575 14.60 -6.14 -17.29
C LEU A 575 14.96 -5.48 -15.96
N VAL A 576 15.98 -6.02 -15.30
CA VAL A 576 16.49 -5.54 -14.01
C VAL A 576 17.98 -5.24 -14.16
N PRO A 577 18.47 -4.03 -13.87
CA PRO A 577 19.90 -3.76 -13.88
C PRO A 577 20.52 -4.33 -12.60
N GLU A 578 21.65 -5.02 -12.72
CA GLU A 578 22.33 -5.69 -11.62
C GLU A 578 23.83 -5.39 -11.64
N LEU A 579 24.38 -5.05 -10.48
CA LEU A 579 25.81 -4.97 -10.20
C LEU A 579 26.24 -6.21 -9.43
N THR A 580 27.40 -6.76 -9.76
CA THR A 580 28.03 -7.84 -8.98
C THR A 580 29.40 -7.38 -8.48
N GLY A 581 29.72 -7.70 -7.23
CA GLY A 581 31.00 -7.42 -6.60
C GLY A 581 31.45 -8.60 -5.73
N THR A 582 32.60 -8.42 -5.08
CA THR A 582 33.18 -9.42 -4.19
C THR A 582 33.61 -8.76 -2.88
N VAL A 583 33.29 -9.39 -1.75
CA VAL A 583 33.70 -8.92 -0.41
C VAL A 583 35.21 -9.03 -0.26
N GLY A 584 35.85 -7.97 0.22
CA GLY A 584 37.29 -7.87 0.44
C GLY A 584 37.75 -8.47 1.77
N GLU A 585 39.06 -8.34 2.04
CA GLU A 585 39.71 -8.93 3.22
C GLU A 585 39.66 -8.04 4.48
N ASP A 586 39.19 -6.80 4.38
CA ASP A 586 39.18 -5.86 5.50
C ASP A 586 38.20 -6.32 6.61
N PRO A 587 38.68 -6.60 7.83
CA PRO A 587 37.83 -7.07 8.93
C PRO A 587 36.80 -6.02 9.38
N SER A 588 37.03 -4.74 9.11
CA SER A 588 36.08 -3.66 9.40
C SER A 588 34.89 -3.66 8.42
N GLY A 589 35.00 -4.39 7.32
CA GLY A 589 33.95 -4.56 6.32
C GLY A 589 34.32 -4.01 4.95
N THR A 590 33.55 -4.40 3.94
CA THR A 590 33.73 -3.92 2.56
C THR A 590 32.60 -2.95 2.21
N LEU A 591 32.96 -1.81 1.63
CA LEU A 591 32.00 -0.85 1.10
C LEU A 591 31.68 -1.12 -0.37
N PHE A 592 30.42 -0.92 -0.71
CA PHE A 592 29.92 -0.92 -2.07
C PHE A 592 29.10 0.35 -2.28
N VAL A 593 29.40 1.09 -3.35
CA VAL A 593 28.76 2.38 -3.65
C VAL A 593 28.20 2.35 -5.05
N ALA A 594 26.92 2.67 -5.20
CA ALA A 594 26.24 2.77 -6.48
C ALA A 594 25.40 4.05 -6.56
N LEU A 595 25.23 4.55 -7.78
CA LEU A 595 24.20 5.53 -8.12
C LEU A 595 23.04 4.80 -8.80
N ALA A 596 21.82 5.19 -8.47
CA ALA A 596 20.61 4.75 -9.16
C ALA A 596 19.72 5.96 -9.49
N SER A 597 18.83 5.79 -10.45
CA SER A 597 17.77 6.74 -10.76
C SER A 597 16.59 6.01 -11.40
N LEU A 598 15.38 6.49 -11.11
CA LEU A 598 14.18 6.20 -11.87
C LEU A 598 13.52 7.53 -12.23
N THR A 599 13.25 7.75 -13.52
CA THR A 599 12.65 9.00 -13.99
C THR A 599 11.73 8.78 -15.17
N GLY A 600 10.71 9.63 -15.31
CA GLY A 600 9.87 9.74 -16.51
C GLY A 600 10.43 10.71 -17.56
N GLU A 601 11.61 11.30 -17.33
CA GLU A 601 12.27 12.14 -18.34
C GLU A 601 12.64 11.33 -19.59
N ARG A 602 12.40 11.92 -20.76
CA ARG A 602 12.87 11.36 -22.03
C ARG A 602 14.35 11.67 -22.17
N ASP A 603 15.16 10.62 -22.31
CA ASP A 603 16.61 10.72 -22.47
C ASP A 603 17.33 11.41 -21.30
N PRO A 604 17.25 10.84 -20.08
CA PRO A 604 17.89 11.45 -18.92
C PRO A 604 19.41 11.42 -19.04
N ALA A 605 20.07 12.44 -18.48
CA ALA A 605 21.53 12.51 -18.42
C ALA A 605 22.14 11.25 -17.75
N PRO A 606 23.38 10.86 -18.10
CA PRO A 606 24.12 9.82 -17.39
C PRO A 606 24.23 10.11 -15.89
N LEU A 607 24.26 9.05 -15.07
CA LEU A 607 24.45 9.15 -13.62
C LEU A 607 25.82 9.71 -13.25
N ALA A 608 26.84 9.43 -14.06
CA ALA A 608 28.20 9.97 -13.87
C ALA A 608 28.24 11.51 -13.95
N ASP A 609 27.28 12.12 -14.65
CA ASP A 609 27.16 13.59 -14.75
C ASP A 609 26.39 14.17 -13.55
N LEU A 610 25.71 13.35 -12.74
CA LEU A 610 24.92 13.81 -11.60
C LEU A 610 25.70 13.80 -10.30
N ALA A 611 26.59 12.84 -10.08
CA ALA A 611 27.42 12.80 -8.91
C ALA A 611 28.67 11.94 -9.09
N THR A 612 29.70 12.26 -8.34
CA THR A 612 30.87 11.40 -8.14
C THR A 612 30.97 10.98 -6.67
N ALA A 613 31.68 9.88 -6.41
CA ALA A 613 31.97 9.44 -5.05
C ALA A 613 33.44 9.06 -4.90
N GLU A 614 34.05 9.50 -3.80
CA GLU A 614 35.40 9.13 -3.39
C GLU A 614 35.31 8.33 -2.10
N VAL A 615 35.95 7.15 -2.06
CA VAL A 615 35.94 6.26 -0.90
C VAL A 615 37.30 6.33 -0.21
N ASN A 616 37.29 6.56 1.11
CA ASN A 616 38.47 6.54 1.97
C ASN A 616 38.16 5.73 3.23
N GLY A 617 38.64 4.48 3.28
CA GLY A 617 38.27 3.54 4.34
C GLY A 617 36.78 3.26 4.32
N LEU A 618 36.09 3.52 5.45
CA LEU A 618 34.64 3.35 5.60
C LEU A 618 33.84 4.65 5.40
N ALA A 619 34.49 5.70 4.89
CA ALA A 619 33.85 6.96 4.55
C ALA A 619 33.72 7.12 3.02
N VAL A 620 32.57 7.65 2.58
CA VAL A 620 32.26 7.95 1.18
C VAL A 620 31.95 9.43 1.06
N THR A 621 32.77 10.18 0.33
CA THR A 621 32.50 11.58 -0.02
C THR A 621 31.77 11.63 -1.35
N VAL A 622 30.51 12.01 -1.33
CA VAL A 622 29.65 12.17 -2.51
C VAL A 622 29.65 13.65 -2.91
N ARG A 623 29.91 13.93 -4.19
CA ARG A 623 29.84 15.29 -4.76
C ARG A 623 28.78 15.34 -5.86
N PRO A 624 27.56 15.83 -5.55
CA PRO A 624 26.55 16.12 -6.57
C PRO A 624 27.01 17.22 -7.52
N ALA A 625 26.59 17.14 -8.78
CA ALA A 625 26.93 18.11 -9.81
C ALA A 625 26.26 19.48 -9.60
N ASP A 626 25.14 19.52 -8.86
CA ASP A 626 24.46 20.75 -8.47
C ASP A 626 25.04 21.41 -7.21
N GLY A 627 26.20 20.92 -6.73
CA GLY A 627 27.03 21.54 -5.70
C GLY A 627 26.82 20.99 -4.29
N GLY A 628 27.79 21.30 -3.42
CA GLY A 628 27.93 20.73 -2.08
C GLY A 628 28.63 19.37 -2.10
N ALA A 629 28.93 18.85 -0.91
CA ALA A 629 29.43 17.50 -0.74
C ALA A 629 28.83 16.88 0.51
N PHE A 630 28.60 15.56 0.48
CA PHE A 630 28.14 14.80 1.63
C PHE A 630 29.18 13.74 1.96
N VAL A 631 29.54 13.63 3.23
CA VAL A 631 30.38 12.53 3.70
C VAL A 631 29.48 11.54 4.43
N VAL A 632 29.33 10.36 3.86
CA VAL A 632 28.70 9.21 4.50
C VAL A 632 29.79 8.41 5.22
N ASP A 633 29.77 8.41 6.54
CA ASP A 633 30.74 7.68 7.35
C ASP A 633 30.05 6.55 8.13
N PHE A 634 30.44 5.31 7.84
CA PHE A 634 29.99 4.12 8.57
C PHE A 634 30.81 3.85 9.84
N GLY A 635 31.75 4.72 10.20
CA GLY A 635 32.58 4.70 11.40
C GLY A 635 33.58 3.53 11.46
N ALA A 636 34.65 3.70 12.23
CA ALA A 636 35.53 2.59 12.60
C ALA A 636 34.91 1.84 13.80
N GLY A 637 34.65 0.53 13.65
CA GLY A 637 34.25 -0.26 14.82
C GLY A 637 33.89 -1.71 14.55
N ASP A 638 34.36 -2.56 15.46
CA ASP A 638 33.94 -3.96 15.70
C ASP A 638 32.59 -4.03 16.45
N ALA A 639 31.91 -2.89 16.63
CA ALA A 639 30.66 -2.81 17.39
C ALA A 639 29.53 -3.58 16.68
N PRO A 640 28.64 -4.25 17.44
CA PRO A 640 27.56 -5.05 16.88
C PRO A 640 26.52 -4.22 16.12
N THR A 641 26.61 -2.88 16.12
CA THR A 641 25.87 -1.90 15.30
C THR A 641 26.65 -0.61 15.21
N VAL A 642 26.88 -0.11 13.99
CA VAL A 642 27.39 1.24 13.77
C VAL A 642 26.30 2.09 13.16
N THR A 643 26.15 3.31 13.67
CA THR A 643 25.17 4.28 13.19
C THR A 643 25.88 5.18 12.19
N PRO A 644 25.54 5.13 10.89
CA PRO A 644 26.21 5.97 9.90
C PRO A 644 25.87 7.43 10.14
N THR A 645 26.82 8.32 9.84
CA THR A 645 26.61 9.77 9.85
C THR A 645 26.72 10.31 8.44
N VAL A 646 25.91 11.33 8.14
CA VAL A 646 26.02 12.11 6.91
C VAL A 646 26.27 13.55 7.30
N THR A 647 27.41 14.10 6.90
CA THR A 647 27.76 15.50 7.11
C THR A 647 27.84 16.24 5.78
N GLU A 648 27.16 17.38 5.71
CA GLU A 648 27.33 18.29 4.58
C GLU A 648 28.65 19.05 4.77
N VAL A 649 29.48 19.05 3.73
CA VAL A 649 30.76 19.74 3.70
C VAL A 649 30.64 20.87 2.68
N GLY A 650 30.97 22.09 3.11
CA GLY A 650 31.01 23.25 2.22
C GLY A 650 31.99 23.02 1.06
N ALA A 651 31.60 23.50 -0.12
CA ALA A 651 32.33 23.31 -1.38
C ALA A 651 33.77 23.82 -1.35
#